data_AF-A0A517W6E1-F1
#
_entry.id   AF-A0A517W6E1-F1
#
_cell.length_a   1.000
_cell.length_b   1.000
_cell.length_c   1.000
_cell.angle_alpha   90.00
_cell.angle_beta   90.00
_cell.angle_gamma   90.00
#
_symmetry.space_group_name_H-M   'P 1'
#
loop_
_entity.id
_entity.type
_entity.pdbx_description
1 polymer ?
#
loop_
_entity_poly.entity_id
_entity_poly.type
_entity_poly.pdbx_seq_one_letter_code
_entity_poly.pdbx_strand_id
1 'polypeptide(L)'
;MIQWKNIKLILMRELRDQLRDRRTLFMVAILPLLLYPAMGIGMVQMTVMFSEQPRNVVLLGAKDLPQHPQLLEGDRFVSNWFMNPADSDKLRVITDAQVAGDDLSDIDSEERGKLLEQAHKLEVDLKLHQQLLDTWDQLQVRLSQIQTKLDQHPKQAQKEPPEDDPQSEEMQQLVQEQKKLGTEKIELAEQITQSNARLSKQFAESQIQVLILFPPNLSKELELVSQKLARHEPIDFDPAVSLRPLVLENTADEKSRLAFTRVSEVLDAWENAILRDRLSRARLPETLPNPINPDVIDLAQDDQLAANLWSKLFPALLIIMAATGAFYPAIDLGAGEKERGTMETLLISPARRTEIVLGKFLTVMIFSVSTALLNLASMGFTGKHMVNVAGSGALSKIGDLSFPSASALFWIVILLIPLSALFSALCLSLATFARSSKEGQYYLTPLLMVTLGLTVFCLSPAVEINAFYSMMPIVGVALLLKGMLLSAVNAGTLYVYAIPVLVSSIGYSLLALWWAIDQFQREDVLFREAERFELGLWLKHLMRTKDALPSFAEAGFCFVIIMLLQFAVMNTMRDAILTAPESMRAVRSMQLLMIQQLAIIATPALIMGIMLTTSVRKTFRLFLPSWGFWGVGLLLPFMLHPLSLELSASLQWFFPKLPPGAAAIIKEMSDPNQSLWFILLAFAIAPGICEEIAFRGFMLSGFGRRGRVWLAVILSSVTFGVMHQIPQQVFNATLMGLALGLVAVHSRSLFPGIAFHMIYNSLSVFRERIPEKWEPTHGLQYFVSMQPEGLRYSWPLLVLCAVVAFLLLRWTILHSRPAVDPNISSTDSLTSSTFNRRLTDTK
;
A
#
# COMPACT_ATOMS: atom_id res chain seq x y z
N MET A 1 36.21 13.04 -30.67
CA MET A 1 35.65 11.68 -30.53
C MET A 1 36.00 11.14 -29.16
N ILE A 2 35.14 10.31 -28.58
CA ILE A 2 35.41 9.58 -27.33
C ILE A 2 36.50 8.55 -27.60
N GLN A 3 37.54 8.53 -26.78
CA GLN A 3 38.67 7.59 -26.88
C GLN A 3 38.46 6.44 -25.90
N TRP A 4 38.16 5.23 -26.40
CA TRP A 4 37.97 4.04 -25.57
C TRP A 4 39.20 3.71 -24.70
N LYS A 5 40.40 4.03 -25.20
CA LYS A 5 41.65 3.88 -24.44
C LYS A 5 41.63 4.66 -23.11
N ASN A 6 41.10 5.89 -23.11
CA ASN A 6 40.99 6.72 -21.92
C ASN A 6 40.00 6.11 -20.91
N ILE A 7 38.82 5.69 -21.39
CA ILE A 7 37.79 5.04 -20.56
C ILE A 7 38.36 3.78 -19.90
N LYS A 8 39.03 2.92 -20.68
CA LYS A 8 39.66 1.69 -20.16
C LYS A 8 40.73 1.98 -19.10
N LEU A 9 41.57 3.00 -19.31
CA LEU A 9 42.59 3.39 -18.34
C LEU A 9 41.98 3.87 -17.02
N ILE A 10 40.94 4.71 -17.10
CA ILE A 10 40.23 5.21 -15.93
C ILE A 10 39.55 4.04 -15.21
N LEU A 11 38.79 3.20 -15.92
CA LEU A 11 38.17 2.00 -15.37
C LEU A 11 39.17 1.11 -14.61
N MET A 12 40.33 0.83 -15.21
CA MET A 12 41.35 -0.02 -14.58
C MET A 12 42.02 0.64 -13.37
N ARG A 13 42.20 1.97 -13.39
CA ARG A 13 42.65 2.73 -12.22
C ARG A 13 41.64 2.60 -11.08
N GLU A 14 40.39 2.96 -11.35
CA GLU A 14 39.34 3.02 -10.34
C GLU A 14 39.04 1.63 -9.76
N LEU A 15 38.98 0.58 -10.59
CA LEU A 15 38.86 -0.80 -10.10
C LEU A 15 40.01 -1.19 -9.16
N ARG A 16 41.24 -0.82 -9.52
CA ARG A 16 42.42 -1.13 -8.68
C ARG A 16 42.37 -0.39 -7.36
N ASP A 17 41.95 0.87 -7.36
CA ASP A 17 41.86 1.69 -6.16
C ASP A 17 40.76 1.14 -5.23
N GLN A 18 39.58 0.81 -5.77
CA GLN A 18 38.48 0.20 -5.00
C GLN A 18 38.83 -1.19 -4.45
N LEU A 19 39.51 -2.04 -5.23
CA LEU A 19 39.96 -3.37 -4.76
C LEU A 19 41.06 -3.29 -3.69
N ARG A 20 41.72 -2.13 -3.52
CA ARG A 20 42.70 -1.92 -2.44
C ARG A 20 42.04 -1.37 -1.18
N ASP A 21 40.89 -0.73 -1.30
CA ASP A 21 40.14 -0.24 -0.16
C ASP A 21 39.43 -1.40 0.57
N ARG A 22 40.04 -1.81 1.69
CA ARG A 22 39.51 -2.86 2.57
C ARG A 22 38.12 -2.52 3.09
N ARG A 23 37.83 -1.24 3.32
CA ARG A 23 36.52 -0.81 3.84
C ARG A 23 35.45 -1.03 2.78
N THR A 24 35.70 -0.57 1.55
CA THR A 24 34.75 -0.77 0.46
C THR A 24 34.57 -2.25 0.14
N LEU A 25 35.64 -3.04 0.03
CA LEU A 25 35.53 -4.50 -0.16
C LEU A 25 34.75 -5.19 0.96
N PHE A 26 34.99 -4.81 2.22
CA PHE A 26 34.24 -5.37 3.33
C PHE A 26 32.75 -5.02 3.24
N MET A 27 32.41 -3.75 3.02
CA MET A 27 31.00 -3.30 2.98
C MET A 27 30.24 -3.82 1.75
N VAL A 28 30.93 -3.97 0.61
CA VAL A 28 30.31 -4.29 -0.70
C VAL A 28 30.30 -5.78 -0.99
N ALA A 29 31.30 -6.54 -0.52
CA ALA A 29 31.40 -7.98 -0.77
C ALA A 29 31.22 -8.82 0.50
N ILE A 30 32.03 -8.58 1.55
CA ILE A 30 32.10 -9.51 2.69
C ILE A 30 30.88 -9.40 3.62
N LEU A 31 30.50 -8.18 3.99
CA LEU A 31 29.43 -7.93 4.96
C LEU A 31 28.08 -8.49 4.47
N PRO A 32 27.60 -8.19 3.24
CA PRO A 32 26.35 -8.78 2.75
C PRO A 32 26.42 -10.32 2.66
N LEU A 33 27.56 -10.85 2.21
CA LEU A 33 27.79 -12.28 2.02
C LEU A 33 27.66 -13.07 3.33
N LEU A 34 28.06 -12.46 4.45
CA LEU A 34 27.96 -13.05 5.80
C LEU A 34 26.65 -12.71 6.49
N LEU A 35 26.24 -11.44 6.43
CA LEU A 35 25.11 -10.91 7.19
C LEU A 35 23.80 -11.56 6.75
N TYR A 36 23.54 -11.69 5.45
CA TYR A 36 22.26 -12.22 4.98
C TYR A 36 22.07 -13.70 5.30
N PRO A 37 23.06 -14.59 5.08
CA PRO A 37 23.00 -15.95 5.60
C PRO A 37 22.84 -16.03 7.11
N ALA A 38 23.61 -15.23 7.87
CA ALA A 38 23.54 -15.25 9.32
C ALA A 38 22.17 -14.79 9.84
N MET A 39 21.58 -13.76 9.23
CA MET A 39 20.22 -13.32 9.54
C MET A 39 19.19 -14.39 9.19
N GLY A 40 19.32 -15.04 8.03
CA GLY A 40 18.42 -16.13 7.62
C GLY A 40 18.45 -17.30 8.60
N ILE A 41 19.64 -17.81 8.91
CA ILE A 41 19.84 -18.89 9.89
C ILE A 41 19.34 -18.46 11.27
N GLY A 42 19.68 -17.23 11.69
CA GLY A 42 19.26 -16.67 12.98
C GLY A 42 17.75 -16.55 13.11
N MET A 43 17.04 -16.09 12.07
CA MET A 43 15.57 -16.03 12.07
C MET A 43 14.93 -17.41 12.16
N VAL A 44 15.47 -18.41 11.45
CA VAL A 44 14.96 -19.79 11.52
C VAL A 44 15.21 -20.38 12.90
N GLN A 45 16.42 -20.25 13.46
CA GLN A 45 16.74 -20.72 14.81
C GLN A 45 15.87 -20.03 15.86
N MET A 46 15.63 -18.73 15.72
CA MET A 46 14.74 -17.96 16.60
C MET A 46 13.30 -18.47 16.48
N THR A 47 12.83 -18.74 15.27
CA THR A 47 11.49 -19.33 15.04
C THR A 47 11.36 -20.70 15.69
N VAL A 48 12.36 -21.56 15.54
CA VAL A 48 12.40 -22.88 16.17
C VAL A 48 12.41 -22.77 17.69
N MET A 49 13.27 -21.91 18.25
CA MET A 49 13.39 -21.67 19.69
C MET A 49 12.08 -21.19 20.33
N PHE A 50 11.33 -20.30 19.65
CA PHE A 50 10.01 -19.87 20.12
C PHE A 50 8.91 -20.91 19.93
N SER A 51 9.11 -21.88 19.03
CA SER A 51 8.14 -22.94 18.75
C SER A 51 8.24 -24.15 19.68
N GLU A 52 9.39 -24.36 20.32
CA GLU A 52 9.70 -25.55 21.15
C GLU A 52 9.42 -25.38 22.65
N GLN A 53 9.12 -24.17 23.14
CA GLN A 53 8.75 -24.03 24.56
C GLN A 53 7.34 -24.61 24.83
N PRO A 54 7.18 -25.50 25.82
CA PRO A 54 5.89 -26.04 26.20
C PRO A 54 4.99 -24.93 26.74
N ARG A 55 3.72 -24.94 26.33
CA ARG A 55 2.74 -23.90 26.68
C ARG A 55 1.70 -24.46 27.62
N ASN A 56 1.34 -23.69 28.64
CA ASN A 56 0.40 -24.06 29.67
C ASN A 56 -1.03 -24.02 29.14
N VAL A 57 -1.65 -25.19 29.07
CA VAL A 57 -3.08 -25.36 28.82
C VAL A 57 -3.70 -25.80 30.13
N VAL A 58 -4.59 -25.01 30.70
CA VAL A 58 -5.32 -25.40 31.91
C VAL A 58 -6.70 -25.93 31.51
N LEU A 59 -7.08 -27.07 32.07
CA LEU A 59 -8.34 -27.75 31.80
C LEU A 59 -9.10 -27.95 33.12
N LEU A 60 -10.27 -27.35 33.23
CA LEU A 60 -11.19 -27.54 34.36
C LEU A 60 -12.35 -28.45 33.95
N GLY A 61 -12.80 -29.29 34.88
CA GLY A 61 -13.84 -30.29 34.63
C GLY A 61 -13.29 -31.60 34.05
N ALA A 62 -12.01 -31.93 34.29
CA ALA A 62 -11.38 -33.13 33.73
C ALA A 62 -12.08 -34.43 34.18
N LYS A 63 -12.65 -34.44 35.39
CA LYS A 63 -13.42 -35.56 35.96
C LYS A 63 -14.71 -35.88 35.19
N ASP A 64 -15.23 -34.91 34.43
CA ASP A 64 -16.49 -35.00 33.70
C ASP A 64 -16.27 -35.46 32.25
N LEU A 65 -15.02 -35.73 31.83
CA LEU A 65 -14.67 -36.22 30.50
C LEU A 65 -15.06 -37.70 30.30
N PRO A 66 -15.42 -38.12 29.07
CA PRO A 66 -15.64 -39.52 28.76
C PRO A 66 -14.34 -40.33 28.85
N GLN A 67 -14.44 -41.59 29.32
CA GLN A 67 -13.29 -42.49 29.40
C GLN A 67 -12.82 -42.99 28.02
N HIS A 68 -13.75 -43.10 27.07
CA HIS A 68 -13.48 -43.53 25.70
C HIS A 68 -14.27 -42.68 24.70
N PRO A 69 -13.63 -42.14 23.64
CA PRO A 69 -12.19 -42.06 23.42
C PRO A 69 -11.49 -41.11 24.42
N GLN A 70 -10.30 -41.49 24.89
CA GLN A 70 -9.54 -40.74 25.89
C GLN A 70 -8.88 -39.48 25.30
N LEU A 71 -9.05 -38.33 25.94
CA LEU A 71 -8.49 -37.04 25.51
C LEU A 71 -7.04 -36.82 26.00
N LEU A 72 -6.75 -37.26 27.23
CA LEU A 72 -5.52 -36.95 27.96
C LEU A 72 -4.73 -38.19 28.33
N GLU A 73 -3.40 -38.12 28.25
CA GLU A 73 -2.46 -39.12 28.77
C GLU A 73 -1.49 -38.41 29.71
N GLY A 74 -1.67 -38.58 31.03
CA GLY A 74 -0.88 -37.86 32.02
C GLY A 74 -1.11 -36.35 31.98
N ASP A 75 -0.04 -35.59 31.74
CA ASP A 75 0.00 -34.13 31.63
C ASP A 75 -0.04 -33.62 30.18
N ARG A 76 -0.45 -34.46 29.21
CA ARG A 76 -0.49 -34.15 27.78
C ARG A 76 -1.80 -34.58 27.12
N PHE A 77 -2.07 -33.99 25.97
CA PHE A 77 -3.07 -34.54 25.04
C PHE A 77 -2.50 -35.77 24.33
N VAL A 78 -3.33 -36.80 24.11
CA VAL A 78 -2.90 -38.01 23.39
C VAL A 78 -2.35 -37.63 22.02
N SER A 79 -1.14 -38.09 21.70
CA SER A 79 -0.39 -37.67 20.51
C SER A 79 -1.07 -37.98 19.18
N ASN A 80 -1.92 -39.01 19.14
CA ASN A 80 -2.69 -39.40 17.96
C ASN A 80 -3.77 -38.40 17.54
N TRP A 81 -4.11 -37.42 18.38
CA TRP A 81 -5.04 -36.35 18.02
C TRP A 81 -4.38 -35.25 17.16
N PHE A 82 -3.05 -35.22 17.07
CA PHE A 82 -2.32 -34.24 16.27
C PHE A 82 -1.94 -34.82 14.90
N MET A 83 -1.96 -33.97 13.89
CA MET A 83 -1.40 -34.27 12.56
C MET A 83 0.12 -34.48 12.64
N ASN A 84 0.78 -33.80 13.58
CA ASN A 84 2.18 -34.03 13.94
C ASN A 84 2.27 -34.46 15.42
N PRO A 85 2.55 -35.74 15.71
CA PRO A 85 2.61 -36.24 17.08
C PRO A 85 3.53 -35.45 18.03
N ALA A 86 4.60 -34.84 17.48
CA ALA A 86 5.55 -34.01 18.24
C ALA A 86 4.95 -32.68 18.77
N ASP A 87 3.76 -32.28 18.31
CA ASP A 87 3.09 -31.09 18.84
C ASP A 87 2.43 -31.34 20.21
N SER A 88 2.19 -32.61 20.60
CA SER A 88 1.76 -33.00 21.95
C SER A 88 2.76 -32.53 23.01
N ASP A 89 4.06 -32.73 22.75
CA ASP A 89 5.15 -32.35 23.67
C ASP A 89 5.28 -30.83 23.88
N LYS A 90 4.61 -30.04 23.03
CA LYS A 90 4.65 -28.57 23.08
C LYS A 90 3.46 -27.97 23.82
N LEU A 91 2.52 -28.80 24.29
CA LEU A 91 1.43 -28.41 25.16
C LEU A 91 1.57 -29.11 26.51
N ARG A 92 1.64 -28.33 27.57
CA ARG A 92 1.67 -28.80 28.95
C ARG A 92 0.28 -28.65 29.53
N VAL A 93 -0.41 -29.77 29.77
CA VAL A 93 -1.80 -29.80 30.22
C VAL A 93 -1.86 -29.91 31.74
N ILE A 94 -2.57 -28.97 32.37
CA ILE A 94 -2.76 -28.89 33.81
C ILE A 94 -4.24 -29.08 34.11
N THR A 95 -4.58 -30.08 34.92
CA THR A 95 -5.97 -30.44 35.21
C THR A 95 -6.32 -30.36 36.69
N ASP A 96 -7.62 -30.19 36.96
CA ASP A 96 -8.24 -30.19 38.29
C ASP A 96 -8.50 -31.60 38.87
N ALA A 97 -8.26 -32.65 38.08
CA ALA A 97 -8.36 -34.05 38.52
C ALA A 97 -6.99 -34.65 38.88
N GLN A 98 -6.95 -35.52 39.90
CA GLN A 98 -5.80 -36.38 40.15
C GLN A 98 -5.74 -37.44 39.04
N VAL A 99 -4.77 -37.33 38.15
CA VAL A 99 -4.54 -38.33 37.10
C VAL A 99 -3.78 -39.50 37.72
N ALA A 100 -4.25 -40.74 37.50
CA ALA A 100 -3.58 -41.92 38.03
C ALA A 100 -2.19 -42.08 37.40
N GLY A 101 -1.14 -41.74 38.15
CA GLY A 101 0.26 -41.78 37.70
C GLY A 101 1.08 -40.54 38.07
N ASP A 102 0.90 -40.00 39.28
CA ASP A 102 1.45 -38.72 39.79
C ASP A 102 3.00 -38.68 39.93
N ASP A 103 3.74 -39.68 39.44
CA ASP A 103 5.22 -39.75 39.50
C ASP A 103 5.92 -39.08 38.28
N LEU A 104 5.19 -38.50 37.33
CA LEU A 104 5.73 -38.05 36.03
C LEU A 104 5.50 -36.56 35.69
N SER A 105 5.04 -35.70 36.62
CA SER A 105 4.87 -34.28 36.30
C SER A 105 6.15 -33.46 36.57
N ASP A 106 6.71 -32.85 35.52
CA ASP A 106 7.88 -31.93 35.57
C ASP A 106 7.58 -30.57 36.26
N ILE A 107 6.41 -30.40 36.88
CA ILE A 107 5.95 -29.14 37.49
C ILE A 107 6.04 -29.23 39.00
N ASP A 108 6.60 -28.19 39.64
CA ASP A 108 6.52 -28.04 41.09
C ASP A 108 5.05 -27.97 41.55
N SER A 109 4.70 -28.75 42.57
CA SER A 109 3.35 -28.81 43.14
C SER A 109 2.78 -27.43 43.50
N GLU A 110 3.64 -26.47 43.86
CA GLU A 110 3.29 -25.08 44.15
C GLU A 110 2.88 -24.29 42.89
N GLU A 111 3.56 -24.50 41.76
CA GLU A 111 3.25 -23.85 40.47
C GLU A 111 1.93 -24.36 39.90
N ARG A 112 1.69 -25.68 39.96
CA ARG A 112 0.41 -26.29 39.56
C ARG A 112 -0.75 -25.70 40.37
N GLY A 113 -0.60 -25.57 41.69
CA GLY A 113 -1.61 -24.99 42.57
C GLY A 113 -1.96 -23.55 42.20
N LYS A 114 -0.95 -22.71 41.94
CA LYS A 114 -1.16 -21.30 41.53
C LYS A 114 -1.91 -21.18 40.20
N LEU A 115 -1.59 -22.03 39.22
CA LEU A 115 -2.25 -21.99 37.90
C LEU A 115 -3.72 -22.43 37.98
N LEU A 116 -4.03 -23.44 38.80
CA LEU A 116 -5.41 -23.87 39.04
C LEU A 116 -6.21 -22.81 39.81
N GLU A 117 -5.62 -22.14 40.80
CA GLU A 117 -6.26 -21.04 41.52
C GLU A 117 -6.61 -19.87 40.58
N GLN A 118 -5.66 -19.49 39.71
CA GLN A 118 -5.89 -18.47 38.68
C GLN A 118 -7.00 -18.87 37.70
N ALA A 119 -7.01 -20.14 37.26
CA ALA A 119 -8.02 -20.67 36.36
C ALA A 119 -9.43 -20.67 36.98
N HIS A 120 -9.58 -21.06 38.25
CA HIS A 120 -10.87 -21.00 38.94
C HIS A 120 -11.38 -19.57 39.13
N LYS A 121 -10.48 -18.60 39.36
CA LYS A 121 -10.86 -17.19 39.41
C LYS A 121 -11.40 -16.71 38.06
N LEU A 122 -10.73 -17.08 36.96
CA LEU A 122 -11.17 -16.80 35.60
C LEU A 122 -12.51 -17.48 35.29
N GLU A 123 -12.73 -18.72 35.74
CA GLU A 123 -13.99 -19.44 35.57
C GLU A 123 -15.18 -18.69 36.20
N VAL A 124 -15.01 -18.15 37.41
CA VAL A 124 -16.05 -17.38 38.11
C VAL A 124 -16.40 -16.10 37.35
N ASP A 125 -15.38 -15.32 36.96
CA ASP A 125 -15.60 -14.07 36.22
C ASP A 125 -16.18 -14.34 34.81
N LEU A 126 -15.84 -15.48 34.18
CA LEU A 126 -16.38 -15.87 32.89
C LEU A 126 -17.86 -16.27 33.00
N LYS A 127 -18.26 -17.03 34.02
CA LYS A 127 -19.67 -17.37 34.24
C LYS A 127 -20.52 -16.12 34.45
N LEU A 128 -20.01 -15.13 35.19
CA LEU A 128 -20.67 -13.83 35.33
C LEU A 128 -20.77 -13.11 33.97
N HIS A 129 -19.70 -13.13 33.17
CA HIS A 129 -19.71 -12.54 31.83
C HIS A 129 -20.75 -13.20 30.91
N GLN A 130 -20.87 -14.52 30.94
CA GLN A 130 -21.88 -15.26 30.16
C GLN A 130 -23.30 -14.88 30.58
N GLN A 131 -23.58 -14.75 31.88
CA GLN A 131 -24.89 -14.28 32.34
C GLN A 131 -25.24 -12.89 31.79
N LEU A 132 -24.26 -12.00 31.65
CA LEU A 132 -24.47 -10.68 31.03
C LEU A 132 -24.79 -10.80 29.53
N LEU A 133 -24.10 -11.69 28.81
CA LEU A 133 -24.37 -11.97 27.39
C LEU A 133 -25.76 -12.61 27.18
N ASP A 134 -26.14 -13.56 28.02
CA ASP A 134 -27.46 -14.18 27.97
C ASP A 134 -28.58 -13.16 28.22
N THR A 135 -28.36 -12.29 29.22
CA THR A 135 -29.29 -11.18 29.51
C THR A 135 -29.38 -10.21 28.33
N TRP A 136 -28.26 -9.97 27.65
CA TRP A 136 -28.22 -9.12 26.46
C TRP A 136 -29.01 -9.71 25.31
N ASP A 137 -28.85 -11.00 25.03
CA ASP A 137 -29.59 -11.68 23.96
C ASP A 137 -31.09 -11.71 24.25
N GLN A 138 -31.49 -11.98 25.50
CA GLN A 138 -32.89 -11.88 25.92
C GLN A 138 -33.46 -10.48 25.72
N LEU A 139 -32.67 -9.44 26.04
CA LEU A 139 -33.07 -8.05 25.86
C LEU A 139 -33.19 -7.68 24.37
N GLN A 140 -32.30 -8.17 23.51
CA GLN A 140 -32.39 -7.98 22.05
C GLN A 140 -33.63 -8.62 21.46
N VAL A 141 -33.99 -9.83 21.91
CA VAL A 141 -35.23 -10.50 21.50
C VAL A 141 -36.46 -9.69 21.93
N ARG A 142 -36.48 -9.15 23.15
CA ARG A 142 -37.58 -8.28 23.60
C ARG A 142 -37.69 -7.00 22.78
N LEU A 143 -36.56 -6.35 22.50
CA LEU A 143 -36.52 -5.16 21.64
C LEU A 143 -37.00 -5.44 20.22
N SER A 144 -36.63 -6.58 19.63
CA SER A 144 -37.09 -6.96 18.29
C SER A 144 -38.58 -7.28 18.26
N GLN A 145 -39.11 -7.91 19.31
CA GLN A 145 -40.55 -8.13 19.47
C GLN A 145 -41.34 -6.81 19.58
N ILE A 146 -40.86 -5.86 20.38
CA ILE A 146 -41.49 -4.53 20.52
C ILE A 146 -41.39 -3.74 19.21
N GLN A 147 -40.23 -3.76 18.53
CA GLN A 147 -40.07 -3.12 17.23
C GLN A 147 -41.03 -3.71 16.20
N THR A 148 -41.18 -5.05 16.18
CA THR A 148 -42.12 -5.73 15.28
C THR A 148 -43.56 -5.30 15.56
N LYS A 149 -43.95 -5.12 16.82
CA LYS A 149 -45.28 -4.59 17.20
C LYS A 149 -45.46 -3.13 16.77
N LEU A 150 -44.43 -2.29 16.90
CA LEU A 150 -44.46 -0.90 16.44
C LEU A 150 -44.57 -0.79 14.92
N ASP A 151 -43.86 -1.63 14.17
CA ASP A 151 -43.88 -1.66 12.70
C ASP A 151 -45.23 -2.14 12.12
N GLN A 152 -46.00 -2.92 12.89
CA GLN A 152 -47.34 -3.39 12.54
C GLN A 152 -48.43 -2.31 12.64
N HIS A 153 -48.12 -1.12 13.17
CA HIS A 153 -49.04 0.03 13.21
C HIS A 153 -48.60 1.14 12.25
N PRO A 154 -48.94 1.06 10.95
CA PRO A 154 -48.55 2.08 9.99
C PRO A 154 -49.52 3.27 10.08
N LYS A 155 -48.94 4.44 10.42
CA LYS A 155 -49.45 5.82 10.28
C LYS A 155 -50.15 6.46 11.49
N GLN A 156 -49.35 6.90 12.47
CA GLN A 156 -49.62 8.16 13.21
C GLN A 156 -48.37 8.77 13.89
N ALA A 157 -47.16 8.44 13.46
CA ALA A 157 -45.92 8.81 14.15
C ALA A 157 -45.46 10.28 14.00
N GLN A 158 -46.33 11.25 13.65
CA GLN A 158 -45.94 12.66 13.55
C GLN A 158 -46.92 13.69 14.15
N LYS A 159 -47.95 13.28 14.89
CA LYS A 159 -48.71 14.19 15.76
C LYS A 159 -49.11 13.47 17.04
N GLU A 160 -48.93 14.14 18.17
CA GLU A 160 -49.41 13.69 19.49
C GLU A 160 -50.88 13.26 19.36
N PRO A 161 -51.22 12.02 19.77
CA PRO A 161 -52.59 11.53 19.67
C PRO A 161 -53.47 12.23 20.73
N PRO A 162 -54.79 12.37 20.49
CA PRO A 162 -55.71 12.88 21.51
C PRO A 162 -55.82 11.90 22.69
N GLU A 163 -55.92 12.42 23.92
CA GLU A 163 -55.88 11.67 25.20
C GLU A 163 -57.00 10.62 25.42
N ASP A 164 -57.94 10.42 24.49
CA ASP A 164 -59.15 9.59 24.67
C ASP A 164 -59.28 8.38 23.71
N ASP A 165 -58.21 7.94 23.01
CA ASP A 165 -58.23 6.74 22.15
C ASP A 165 -57.49 5.54 22.78
N PRO A 166 -58.16 4.39 23.06
CA PRO A 166 -57.53 3.18 23.60
C PRO A 166 -56.32 2.66 22.79
N GLN A 167 -56.27 2.89 21.48
CA GLN A 167 -55.13 2.48 20.65
C GLN A 167 -53.89 3.37 20.82
N SER A 168 -54.07 4.60 21.34
CA SER A 168 -52.99 5.54 21.59
C SER A 168 -52.24 5.24 22.89
N GLU A 169 -52.93 4.73 23.91
CA GLU A 169 -52.33 4.32 25.19
C GLU A 169 -51.40 3.12 25.01
N GLU A 170 -51.82 2.11 24.24
CA GLU A 170 -51.00 0.92 23.95
C GLU A 170 -49.72 1.29 23.18
N MET A 171 -49.83 2.22 22.21
CA MET A 171 -48.69 2.76 21.47
C MET A 171 -47.72 3.54 22.37
N GLN A 172 -48.25 4.40 23.25
CA GLN A 172 -47.43 5.15 24.21
C GLN A 172 -46.71 4.22 25.19
N GLN A 173 -47.36 3.16 25.64
CA GLN A 173 -46.76 2.12 26.49
C GLN A 173 -45.62 1.39 25.76
N LEU A 174 -45.81 0.99 24.50
CA LEU A 174 -44.76 0.32 23.70
C LEU A 174 -43.55 1.23 23.45
N VAL A 175 -43.77 2.52 23.17
CA VAL A 175 -42.69 3.50 22.98
C VAL A 175 -41.94 3.76 24.30
N GLN A 176 -42.66 3.84 25.43
CA GLN A 176 -42.06 4.01 26.75
C GLN A 176 -41.26 2.77 27.17
N GLU A 177 -41.77 1.57 26.89
CA GLU A 177 -41.08 0.30 27.13
C GLU A 177 -39.83 0.16 26.24
N GLN A 178 -39.92 0.52 24.95
CA GLN A 178 -38.77 0.58 24.05
C GLN A 178 -37.67 1.52 24.57
N LYS A 179 -38.04 2.72 25.04
CA LYS A 179 -37.09 3.69 25.59
C LYS A 179 -36.41 3.18 26.87
N LYS A 180 -37.18 2.53 27.75
CA LYS A 180 -36.67 1.91 28.98
C LYS A 180 -35.67 0.79 28.65
N LEU A 181 -36.05 -0.15 27.79
CA LEU A 181 -35.18 -1.25 27.34
C LEU A 181 -33.94 -0.72 26.59
N GLY A 182 -34.07 0.39 25.87
CA GLY A 182 -32.93 1.07 25.24
C GLY A 182 -31.91 1.61 26.24
N THR A 183 -32.34 2.09 27.41
CA THR A 183 -31.44 2.51 28.49
C THR A 183 -30.80 1.31 29.19
N GLU A 184 -31.58 0.26 29.49
CA GLU A 184 -31.08 -1.01 30.04
C GLU A 184 -30.03 -1.66 29.12
N LYS A 185 -30.23 -1.56 27.79
CA LYS A 185 -29.25 -2.01 26.79
C LYS A 185 -27.92 -1.26 26.90
N ILE A 186 -27.94 0.07 27.05
CA ILE A 186 -26.70 0.86 27.15
C ILE A 186 -25.93 0.49 28.42
N GLU A 187 -26.63 0.38 29.55
CA GLU A 187 -26.02 -0.02 30.83
C GLU A 187 -25.42 -1.43 30.77
N LEU A 188 -26.15 -2.38 30.18
CA LEU A 188 -25.67 -3.75 30.02
C LEU A 188 -24.47 -3.83 29.06
N ALA A 189 -24.44 -3.04 27.98
CA ALA A 189 -23.27 -2.94 27.09
C ALA A 189 -22.02 -2.47 27.84
N GLU A 190 -22.17 -1.50 28.74
CA GLU A 190 -21.08 -1.01 29.57
C GLU A 190 -20.58 -2.10 30.54
N GLN A 191 -21.49 -2.80 31.21
CA GLN A 191 -21.15 -3.92 32.11
C GLN A 191 -20.42 -5.06 31.37
N ILE A 192 -20.88 -5.43 30.17
CA ILE A 192 -20.21 -6.43 29.31
C ILE A 192 -18.80 -5.96 28.95
N THR A 193 -18.64 -4.69 28.57
CA THR A 193 -17.34 -4.10 28.20
C THR A 193 -16.37 -4.12 29.37
N GLN A 194 -16.82 -3.72 30.56
CA GLN A 194 -16.02 -3.73 31.78
C GLN A 194 -15.65 -5.15 32.23
N SER A 195 -16.60 -6.09 32.13
CA SER A 195 -16.39 -7.50 32.44
C SER A 195 -15.35 -8.14 31.50
N ASN A 196 -15.44 -7.88 30.19
CA ASN A 196 -14.46 -8.35 29.21
C ASN A 196 -13.05 -7.77 29.46
N ALA A 197 -12.95 -6.48 29.78
CA ALA A 197 -11.68 -5.83 30.11
C ALA A 197 -11.03 -6.46 31.37
N ARG A 198 -11.84 -6.82 32.37
CA ARG A 198 -11.37 -7.51 33.58
C ARG A 198 -10.86 -8.91 33.27
N LEU A 199 -11.62 -9.70 32.49
CA LEU A 199 -11.24 -11.04 32.05
C LEU A 199 -9.94 -11.02 31.25
N SER A 200 -9.85 -10.12 30.26
CA SER A 200 -8.65 -9.92 29.44
C SER A 200 -7.43 -9.59 30.29
N LYS A 201 -7.57 -8.69 31.27
CA LYS A 201 -6.50 -8.33 32.19
C LYS A 201 -6.05 -9.51 33.05
N GLN A 202 -6.99 -10.24 33.67
CA GLN A 202 -6.65 -11.38 34.52
C GLN A 202 -6.01 -12.52 33.72
N PHE A 203 -6.50 -12.80 32.52
CA PHE A 203 -5.93 -13.82 31.64
C PHE A 203 -4.51 -13.44 31.21
N ALA A 204 -4.27 -12.17 30.86
CA ALA A 204 -2.94 -11.66 30.51
C ALA A 204 -1.94 -11.65 31.68
N GLU A 205 -2.42 -11.46 32.92
CA GLU A 205 -1.60 -11.54 34.14
C GLU A 205 -1.33 -12.99 34.59
N SER A 206 -2.09 -13.96 34.07
CA SER A 206 -1.88 -15.38 34.32
C SER A 206 -0.74 -15.94 33.45
N GLN A 207 -0.15 -17.07 33.86
CA GLN A 207 0.78 -17.81 32.98
C GLN A 207 0.05 -18.85 32.10
N ILE A 208 -1.27 -18.73 31.96
CA ILE A 208 -2.12 -19.63 31.18
C ILE A 208 -2.12 -19.16 29.73
N GLN A 209 -1.86 -20.06 28.78
CA GLN A 209 -1.95 -19.74 27.35
C GLN A 209 -3.32 -20.11 26.77
N VAL A 210 -3.94 -21.18 27.28
CA VAL A 210 -5.31 -21.57 26.91
C VAL A 210 -6.01 -22.10 28.17
N LEU A 211 -7.24 -21.67 28.41
CA LEU A 211 -8.11 -22.24 29.45
C LEU A 211 -9.28 -22.96 28.78
N ILE A 212 -9.47 -24.23 29.12
CA ILE A 212 -10.59 -25.05 28.64
C ILE A 212 -11.49 -25.37 29.84
N LEU A 213 -12.78 -25.06 29.70
CA LEU A 213 -13.79 -25.35 30.73
C LEU A 213 -14.78 -26.36 30.17
N PHE A 214 -14.77 -27.57 30.71
CA PHE A 214 -15.77 -28.59 30.37
C PHE A 214 -17.01 -28.44 31.26
N PRO A 215 -18.22 -28.57 30.68
CA PRO A 215 -19.45 -28.52 31.48
C PRO A 215 -19.56 -29.74 32.40
N PRO A 216 -20.21 -29.59 33.57
CA PRO A 216 -20.40 -30.69 34.51
C PRO A 216 -21.28 -31.79 33.91
N ASN A 217 -21.01 -33.05 34.24
CA ASN A 217 -21.71 -34.24 33.74
C ASN A 217 -21.63 -34.50 32.23
N LEU A 218 -20.74 -33.84 31.48
CA LEU A 218 -20.59 -34.00 30.02
C LEU A 218 -20.56 -35.48 29.59
N SER A 219 -19.73 -36.30 30.23
CA SER A 219 -19.62 -37.74 29.95
C SER A 219 -20.96 -38.49 30.04
N LYS A 220 -21.74 -38.26 31.10
CA LYS A 220 -23.05 -38.93 31.30
C LYS A 220 -24.04 -38.51 30.24
N GLU A 221 -24.00 -37.26 29.82
CA GLU A 221 -24.92 -36.71 28.85
C GLU A 221 -24.59 -37.13 27.43
N LEU A 222 -23.30 -37.13 27.06
CA LEU A 222 -22.83 -37.70 25.80
C LEU A 222 -23.24 -39.17 25.68
N GLU A 223 -23.18 -39.93 26.76
CA GLU A 223 -23.60 -41.33 26.81
C GLU A 223 -25.12 -41.48 26.71
N LEU A 224 -25.89 -40.67 27.45
CA LEU A 224 -27.36 -40.65 27.38
C LEU A 224 -27.84 -40.35 25.95
N VAL A 225 -27.27 -39.34 25.31
CA VAL A 225 -27.60 -38.96 23.92
C VAL A 225 -27.23 -40.10 22.97
N SER A 226 -26.07 -40.72 23.16
CA SER A 226 -25.64 -41.85 22.32
C SER A 226 -26.55 -43.07 22.46
N GLN A 227 -27.04 -43.36 23.66
CA GLN A 227 -28.01 -44.44 23.92
C GLN A 227 -29.38 -44.15 23.31
N LYS A 228 -29.90 -42.92 23.49
CA LYS A 228 -31.17 -42.49 22.88
C LYS A 228 -31.10 -42.56 21.36
N LEU A 229 -30.00 -42.07 20.78
CA LEU A 229 -29.78 -42.12 19.33
C LEU A 229 -29.71 -43.57 18.84
N ALA A 230 -29.01 -44.47 19.55
CA ALA A 230 -28.95 -45.88 19.19
C ALA A 230 -30.32 -46.57 19.23
N ARG A 231 -31.20 -46.16 20.15
CA ARG A 231 -32.60 -46.62 20.24
C ARG A 231 -33.55 -45.90 19.30
N HIS A 232 -33.08 -44.93 18.51
CA HIS A 232 -33.89 -44.09 17.63
C HIS A 232 -35.00 -43.34 18.39
N GLU A 233 -34.74 -43.00 19.66
CA GLU A 233 -35.65 -42.20 20.49
C GLU A 233 -35.50 -40.71 20.14
N PRO A 234 -36.58 -39.91 20.21
CA PRO A 234 -36.50 -38.47 20.02
C PRO A 234 -35.58 -37.85 21.08
N ILE A 235 -34.63 -37.06 20.61
CA ILE A 235 -33.72 -36.27 21.46
C ILE A 235 -34.30 -34.87 21.53
N ASP A 236 -34.79 -34.49 22.70
CA ASP A 236 -35.18 -33.12 22.98
C ASP A 236 -33.91 -32.27 23.12
N PHE A 237 -33.67 -31.42 22.12
CA PHE A 237 -32.54 -30.48 22.14
C PHE A 237 -33.05 -29.17 22.69
N ASP A 238 -32.69 -28.85 23.94
CA ASP A 238 -32.80 -27.48 24.43
C ASP A 238 -31.58 -26.68 23.91
N PRO A 239 -31.77 -25.73 22.98
CA PRO A 239 -30.67 -24.91 22.47
C PRO A 239 -30.03 -24.03 23.56
N ALA A 240 -30.74 -23.78 24.67
CA ALA A 240 -30.26 -22.97 25.78
C ALA A 240 -29.25 -23.72 26.68
N VAL A 241 -29.20 -25.05 26.62
CA VAL A 241 -28.24 -25.87 27.36
C VAL A 241 -27.07 -26.23 26.44
N SER A 242 -26.16 -25.28 26.24
CA SER A 242 -24.94 -25.53 25.45
C SER A 242 -23.97 -26.42 26.24
N LEU A 243 -23.85 -27.69 25.81
CA LEU A 243 -22.91 -28.68 26.37
C LEU A 243 -21.51 -28.58 25.78
N ARG A 244 -21.15 -27.42 25.24
CA ARG A 244 -19.87 -27.24 24.57
C ARG A 244 -18.82 -26.76 25.58
N PRO A 245 -17.57 -27.26 25.48
CA PRO A 245 -16.48 -26.70 26.26
C PRO A 245 -16.25 -25.24 25.88
N LEU A 246 -15.94 -24.41 26.86
CA LEU A 246 -15.51 -23.03 26.63
C LEU A 246 -14.00 -23.01 26.54
N VAL A 247 -13.48 -22.45 25.44
CA VAL A 247 -12.04 -22.32 25.23
C VAL A 247 -11.70 -20.83 25.19
N LEU A 248 -10.85 -20.38 26.12
CA LEU A 248 -10.40 -19.01 26.18
C LEU A 248 -8.99 -18.90 25.58
N GLU A 249 -8.83 -17.93 24.69
CA GLU A 249 -7.55 -17.51 24.15
C GLU A 249 -7.37 -15.99 24.25
N ASN A 250 -6.12 -15.55 24.15
CA ASN A 250 -5.76 -14.16 23.95
C ASN A 250 -5.12 -14.00 22.57
N THR A 251 -5.89 -13.55 21.58
CA THR A 251 -5.42 -13.37 20.20
C THR A 251 -4.29 -12.33 20.06
N ALA A 252 -4.13 -11.44 21.04
CA ALA A 252 -3.04 -10.47 21.07
C ALA A 252 -1.72 -11.07 21.60
N ASP A 253 -1.76 -12.21 22.28
CA ASP A 253 -0.59 -12.98 22.67
C ASP A 253 -0.33 -14.11 21.67
N GLU A 254 0.80 -14.02 20.97
CA GLU A 254 1.20 -15.01 19.99
C GLU A 254 1.41 -16.41 20.59
N LYS A 255 1.81 -16.51 21.87
CA LYS A 255 1.93 -17.80 22.57
C LYS A 255 0.55 -18.44 22.77
N SER A 256 -0.41 -17.67 23.26
CA SER A 256 -1.81 -18.11 23.43
C SER A 256 -2.42 -18.54 22.10
N ARG A 257 -2.31 -17.72 21.05
CA ARG A 257 -2.84 -18.04 19.72
C ARG A 257 -2.29 -19.34 19.15
N LEU A 258 -0.97 -19.54 19.22
CA LEU A 258 -0.35 -20.77 18.72
C LEU A 258 -0.70 -22.00 19.58
N ALA A 259 -0.92 -21.84 20.88
CA ALA A 259 -1.43 -22.92 21.74
C ALA A 259 -2.88 -23.26 21.40
N PHE A 260 -3.72 -22.24 21.21
CA PHE A 260 -5.13 -22.40 20.84
C PHE A 260 -5.30 -23.12 19.49
N THR A 261 -4.48 -22.81 18.49
CA THR A 261 -4.51 -23.51 17.19
C THR A 261 -4.29 -25.03 17.38
N ARG A 262 -3.31 -25.42 18.20
CA ARG A 262 -3.02 -26.83 18.51
C ARG A 262 -4.11 -27.49 19.37
N VAL A 263 -4.64 -26.78 20.36
CA VAL A 263 -5.75 -27.27 21.20
C VAL A 263 -7.01 -27.48 20.35
N SER A 264 -7.32 -26.55 19.44
CA SER A 264 -8.49 -26.65 18.57
C SER A 264 -8.38 -27.88 17.65
N GLU A 265 -7.21 -28.13 17.07
CA GLU A 265 -6.93 -29.34 16.28
C GLU A 265 -7.24 -30.62 17.07
N VAL A 266 -6.79 -30.70 18.33
CA VAL A 266 -7.06 -31.85 19.21
C VAL A 266 -8.55 -32.00 19.52
N LEU A 267 -9.22 -30.91 19.89
CA LEU A 267 -10.64 -30.93 20.24
C LEU A 267 -11.50 -31.34 19.03
N ASP A 268 -11.18 -30.85 17.83
CA ASP A 268 -11.85 -31.22 16.59
C ASP A 268 -11.63 -32.71 16.25
N ALA A 269 -10.40 -33.21 16.37
CA ALA A 269 -10.09 -34.61 16.12
C ALA A 269 -10.82 -35.54 17.12
N TRP A 270 -10.87 -35.14 18.39
CA TRP A 270 -11.55 -35.85 19.46
C TRP A 270 -13.08 -35.82 19.32
N GLU A 271 -13.67 -34.67 18.98
CA GLU A 271 -15.11 -34.54 18.68
C GLU A 271 -15.50 -35.46 17.53
N ASN A 272 -14.72 -35.49 16.45
CA ASN A 272 -14.95 -36.39 15.32
C ASN A 272 -14.84 -37.87 15.71
N ALA A 273 -14.01 -38.23 16.69
CA ALA A 273 -13.93 -39.59 17.20
C ALA A 273 -15.17 -39.96 18.03
N ILE A 274 -15.63 -39.07 18.91
CA ILE A 274 -16.89 -39.24 19.67
C ILE A 274 -18.08 -39.37 18.72
N LEU A 275 -18.14 -38.52 17.69
CA LEU A 275 -19.20 -38.53 16.69
C LEU A 275 -19.23 -39.83 15.90
N ARG A 276 -18.07 -40.32 15.44
CA ARG A 276 -17.96 -41.62 14.75
C ARG A 276 -18.42 -42.77 15.63
N ASP A 277 -17.99 -42.82 16.89
CA ASP A 277 -18.43 -43.83 17.85
C ASP A 277 -19.96 -43.77 18.05
N ARG A 278 -20.52 -42.58 18.26
CA ARG A 278 -21.97 -42.37 18.41
C ARG A 278 -22.76 -42.83 17.17
N LEU A 279 -22.33 -42.47 15.97
CA LEU A 279 -22.98 -42.88 14.71
C LEU A 279 -22.90 -44.39 14.52
N SER A 280 -21.75 -45.00 14.83
CA SER A 280 -21.54 -46.45 14.74
C SER A 280 -22.48 -47.23 15.68
N ARG A 281 -22.65 -46.76 16.92
CA ARG A 281 -23.58 -47.32 17.90
C ARG A 281 -25.03 -47.22 17.44
N ALA A 282 -25.37 -46.15 16.72
CA ALA A 282 -26.68 -45.97 16.12
C ALA A 282 -26.86 -46.63 14.74
N ARG A 283 -25.83 -47.31 14.20
CA ARG A 283 -25.80 -47.88 12.85
C ARG A 283 -26.10 -46.86 11.74
N LEU A 284 -25.69 -45.61 11.98
CA LEU A 284 -25.81 -44.51 11.03
C LEU A 284 -24.50 -44.36 10.24
N PRO A 285 -24.55 -43.91 8.98
CA PRO A 285 -23.35 -43.67 8.19
C PRO A 285 -22.53 -42.52 8.76
N GLU A 286 -21.20 -42.65 8.76
CA GLU A 286 -20.27 -41.61 9.24
C GLU A 286 -20.40 -40.28 8.46
N THR A 287 -20.93 -40.33 7.24
CA THR A 287 -21.15 -39.15 6.38
C THR A 287 -22.38 -38.32 6.78
N LEU A 288 -23.21 -38.80 7.70
CA LEU A 288 -24.47 -38.13 8.10
C LEU A 288 -24.29 -36.66 8.54
N PRO A 289 -23.27 -36.27 9.33
CA PRO A 289 -23.08 -34.88 9.76
C PRO A 289 -22.57 -33.97 8.66
N ASN A 290 -21.89 -34.55 7.66
CA ASN A 290 -21.21 -33.82 6.59
C ASN A 290 -21.67 -34.32 5.20
N PRO A 291 -22.93 -34.08 4.81
CA PRO A 291 -23.53 -34.67 3.61
C PRO A 291 -22.86 -34.25 2.30
N ILE A 292 -22.13 -33.13 2.30
CA ILE A 292 -21.43 -32.58 1.11
C ILE A 292 -19.93 -32.93 1.11
N ASN A 293 -19.34 -33.27 2.26
CA ASN A 293 -17.89 -33.39 2.55
C ASN A 293 -16.98 -33.44 1.30
N PRO A 294 -16.58 -32.29 0.74
CA PRO A 294 -15.85 -32.29 -0.52
C PRO A 294 -14.44 -32.85 -0.31
N ASP A 295 -14.04 -33.78 -1.15
CA ASP A 295 -12.66 -34.26 -1.20
C ASP A 295 -11.75 -33.13 -1.72
N VAL A 296 -11.07 -32.43 -0.81
CA VAL A 296 -10.08 -31.41 -1.14
C VAL A 296 -8.79 -32.12 -1.53
N ILE A 297 -8.54 -32.21 -2.84
CA ILE A 297 -7.29 -32.71 -3.38
C ILE A 297 -6.34 -31.53 -3.54
N ASP A 298 -5.28 -31.48 -2.72
CA ASP A 298 -4.20 -30.51 -2.94
C ASP A 298 -3.43 -30.88 -4.21
N LEU A 299 -3.45 -29.97 -5.18
CA LEU A 299 -2.75 -30.13 -6.46
C LEU A 299 -1.38 -29.44 -6.46
N ALA A 300 -0.99 -28.81 -5.35
CA ALA A 300 0.32 -28.21 -5.21
C ALA A 300 1.41 -29.29 -5.27
N GLN A 301 2.34 -29.16 -6.21
CA GLN A 301 3.56 -29.95 -6.23
C GLN A 301 4.58 -29.32 -5.26
N ASP A 302 5.39 -30.13 -4.58
CA ASP A 302 6.41 -29.64 -3.63
C ASP A 302 7.35 -28.58 -4.26
N ASP A 303 7.68 -28.74 -5.54
CA ASP A 303 8.45 -27.77 -6.33
C ASP A 303 7.77 -26.38 -6.47
N GLN A 304 6.43 -26.34 -6.50
CA GLN A 304 5.67 -25.09 -6.64
C GLN A 304 5.67 -24.28 -5.34
N LEU A 305 5.75 -24.94 -4.18
CA LEU A 305 5.88 -24.28 -2.88
C LEU A 305 7.23 -23.58 -2.75
N ALA A 306 8.33 -24.27 -3.13
CA ALA A 306 9.66 -23.69 -3.18
C ALA A 306 9.74 -22.52 -4.19
N ALA A 307 9.18 -22.70 -5.39
CA ALA A 307 9.11 -21.66 -6.41
C ALA A 307 8.36 -20.40 -5.94
N ASN A 308 7.26 -20.55 -5.19
CA ASN A 308 6.50 -19.43 -4.63
C ASN A 308 7.33 -18.61 -3.64
N LEU A 309 8.08 -19.26 -2.74
CA LEU A 309 8.98 -18.58 -1.81
C LEU A 309 10.09 -17.83 -2.55
N TRP A 310 10.74 -18.49 -3.52
CA TRP A 310 11.83 -17.88 -4.30
C TRP A 310 11.37 -16.73 -5.18
N SER A 311 10.19 -16.84 -5.78
CA SER A 311 9.60 -15.79 -6.61
C SER A 311 9.36 -14.49 -5.87
N LYS A 312 9.15 -14.54 -4.54
CA LYS A 312 9.02 -13.37 -3.69
C LYS A 312 10.39 -12.83 -3.28
N LEU A 313 11.30 -13.71 -2.85
CA LEU A 313 12.57 -13.29 -2.24
C LEU A 313 13.60 -12.78 -3.27
N PHE A 314 13.82 -13.50 -4.38
CA PHE A 314 14.93 -13.17 -5.30
C PHE A 314 14.81 -11.82 -6.01
N PRO A 315 13.65 -11.42 -6.55
CA PRO A 315 13.51 -10.08 -7.14
C PRO A 315 13.84 -8.97 -6.15
N ALA A 316 13.35 -9.09 -4.92
CA ALA A 316 13.59 -8.10 -3.88
C ALA A 316 15.07 -8.02 -3.50
N LEU A 317 15.72 -9.17 -3.31
CA LEU A 317 17.15 -9.25 -2.98
C LEU A 317 18.02 -8.73 -4.12
N LEU A 318 17.71 -9.09 -5.36
CA LEU A 318 18.44 -8.63 -6.54
C LEU A 318 18.42 -7.10 -6.66
N ILE A 319 17.28 -6.46 -6.39
CA ILE A 319 17.17 -5.00 -6.37
C ILE A 319 18.00 -4.39 -5.25
N ILE A 320 17.84 -4.88 -4.02
CA ILE A 320 18.56 -4.36 -2.85
C ILE A 320 20.08 -4.52 -3.03
N MET A 321 20.52 -5.64 -3.59
CA MET A 321 21.93 -5.96 -3.78
C MET A 321 22.55 -5.17 -4.93
N ALA A 322 21.82 -4.97 -6.03
CA ALA A 322 22.27 -4.09 -7.10
C ALA A 322 22.40 -2.64 -6.61
N ALA A 323 21.44 -2.15 -5.82
CA ALA A 323 21.45 -0.81 -5.25
C ALA A 323 22.60 -0.61 -4.25
N THR A 324 22.73 -1.50 -3.27
CA THR A 324 23.78 -1.42 -2.23
C THR A 324 25.18 -1.64 -2.81
N GLY A 325 25.33 -2.53 -3.80
CA GLY A 325 26.60 -2.74 -4.51
C GLY A 325 27.04 -1.54 -5.35
N ALA A 326 26.10 -0.69 -5.80
CA ALA A 326 26.42 0.59 -6.46
C ALA A 326 26.65 1.73 -5.44
N PHE A 327 26.02 1.66 -4.27
CA PHE A 327 25.92 2.76 -3.30
C PHE A 327 27.30 3.22 -2.78
N TYR A 328 28.07 2.32 -2.16
CA TYR A 328 29.36 2.69 -1.57
C TYR A 328 30.44 3.06 -2.61
N PRO A 329 30.63 2.28 -3.70
CA PRO A 329 31.61 2.64 -4.73
C PRO A 329 31.30 4.00 -5.39
N ALA A 330 30.02 4.33 -5.60
CA ALA A 330 29.65 5.64 -6.15
C ALA A 330 29.98 6.80 -5.20
N ILE A 331 29.77 6.63 -3.90
CA ILE A 331 30.14 7.64 -2.90
C ILE A 331 31.65 7.87 -2.91
N ASP A 332 32.44 6.80 -2.91
CA ASP A 332 33.90 6.91 -2.88
C ASP A 332 34.47 7.55 -4.16
N LEU A 333 33.96 7.13 -5.33
CA LEU A 333 34.39 7.63 -6.65
C LEU A 333 33.87 9.03 -6.99
N GLY A 334 32.79 9.49 -6.35
CA GLY A 334 32.20 10.81 -6.54
C GLY A 334 32.58 11.76 -5.41
N ALA A 335 31.87 11.64 -4.29
CA ALA A 335 32.05 12.52 -3.13
C ALA A 335 33.41 12.34 -2.44
N GLY A 336 33.90 11.09 -2.36
CA GLY A 336 35.15 10.76 -1.68
C GLY A 336 36.39 11.27 -2.40
N GLU A 337 36.45 11.18 -3.73
CA GLU A 337 37.53 11.81 -4.51
C GLU A 337 37.51 13.34 -4.43
N LYS A 338 36.31 13.94 -4.38
CA LYS A 338 36.13 15.38 -4.20
C LYS A 338 36.58 15.83 -2.80
N GLU A 339 36.24 15.07 -1.76
CA GLU A 339 36.70 15.29 -0.39
C GLU A 339 38.23 15.19 -0.26
N ARG A 340 38.86 14.30 -1.04
CA ARG A 340 40.31 14.08 -1.07
C ARG A 340 41.08 15.07 -1.95
N GLY A 341 40.41 15.91 -2.74
CA GLY A 341 41.06 16.81 -3.69
C GLY A 341 41.72 16.10 -4.89
N THR A 342 41.34 14.84 -5.16
CA THR A 342 41.89 14.06 -6.29
C THR A 342 41.06 14.19 -7.56
N MET A 343 39.88 14.81 -7.46
CA MET A 343 38.99 15.04 -8.59
C MET A 343 39.55 16.13 -9.52
N GLU A 344 40.16 17.19 -8.96
CA GLU A 344 40.74 18.32 -9.68
C GLU A 344 41.91 17.86 -10.55
N THR A 345 42.77 16.99 -10.03
CA THR A 345 43.89 16.42 -10.79
C THR A 345 43.40 15.54 -11.95
N LEU A 346 42.31 14.80 -11.77
CA LEU A 346 41.71 14.01 -12.85
C LEU A 346 41.10 14.91 -13.96
N LEU A 347 40.54 16.07 -13.59
CA LEU A 347 39.96 17.03 -14.54
C LEU A 347 41.02 17.81 -15.34
N ILE A 348 42.28 17.87 -14.88
CA ILE A 348 43.41 18.46 -15.61
C ILE A 348 44.00 17.48 -16.63
N SER A 349 43.74 16.18 -16.47
CA SER A 349 44.22 15.14 -17.40
C SER A 349 43.68 15.35 -18.83
N PRO A 350 44.34 14.84 -19.88
CA PRO A 350 43.87 14.97 -21.27
C PRO A 350 42.61 14.13 -21.59
N ALA A 351 41.90 13.62 -20.58
CA ALA A 351 40.65 12.89 -20.73
C ALA A 351 39.45 13.82 -20.73
N ARG A 352 38.45 13.52 -21.55
CA ARG A 352 37.19 14.30 -21.57
C ARG A 352 36.38 13.98 -20.31
N ARG A 353 35.60 14.95 -19.82
CA ARG A 353 34.67 14.74 -18.70
C ARG A 353 33.73 13.54 -18.92
N THR A 354 33.24 13.37 -20.14
CA THR A 354 32.43 12.20 -20.53
C THR A 354 33.19 10.87 -20.38
N GLU A 355 34.49 10.85 -20.71
CA GLU A 355 35.33 9.64 -20.60
C GLU A 355 35.60 9.29 -19.13
N ILE A 356 35.78 10.32 -18.29
CA ILE A 356 35.92 10.17 -16.83
C ILE A 356 34.65 9.56 -16.23
N VAL A 357 33.48 10.13 -16.56
CA VAL A 357 32.20 9.61 -16.05
C VAL A 357 31.95 8.18 -16.50
N LEU A 358 32.20 7.87 -17.78
CA LEU A 358 32.03 6.50 -18.29
C LEU A 358 32.95 5.49 -17.60
N GLY A 359 34.21 5.87 -17.34
CA GLY A 359 35.15 5.02 -16.59
C GLY A 359 34.65 4.73 -15.17
N LYS A 360 34.24 5.78 -14.43
CA LYS A 360 33.68 5.66 -13.07
C LYS A 360 32.39 4.85 -13.04
N PHE A 361 31.48 5.12 -13.97
CA PHE A 361 30.21 4.42 -14.11
C PHE A 361 30.43 2.91 -14.31
N LEU A 362 31.32 2.52 -15.22
CA LEU A 362 31.63 1.10 -15.46
C LEU A 362 32.25 0.43 -14.23
N THR A 363 33.08 1.14 -13.46
CA THR A 363 33.61 0.64 -12.18
C THR A 363 32.49 0.34 -11.20
N VAL A 364 31.60 1.31 -10.94
CA VAL A 364 30.46 1.13 -10.02
C VAL A 364 29.56 -0.01 -10.49
N MET A 365 29.30 -0.11 -11.80
CA MET A 365 28.47 -1.17 -12.37
C MET A 365 29.07 -2.56 -12.17
N ILE A 366 30.39 -2.72 -12.36
CA ILE A 366 31.08 -3.99 -12.12
C ILE A 366 30.97 -4.39 -10.64
N PHE A 367 31.17 -3.45 -9.71
CA PHE A 367 30.99 -3.74 -8.29
C PHE A 367 29.54 -4.12 -7.96
N SER A 368 28.56 -3.39 -8.49
CA SER A 368 27.14 -3.69 -8.31
C SER A 368 26.77 -5.09 -8.81
N VAL A 369 27.17 -5.45 -10.04
CA VAL A 369 26.93 -6.78 -10.60
C VAL A 369 27.64 -7.86 -9.78
N SER A 370 28.90 -7.63 -9.41
CA SER A 370 29.69 -8.60 -8.65
C SER A 370 29.10 -8.86 -7.28
N THR A 371 28.70 -7.82 -6.56
CA THR A 371 28.01 -7.92 -5.26
C THR A 371 26.70 -8.69 -5.40
N ALA A 372 25.91 -8.40 -6.44
CA ALA A 372 24.66 -9.11 -6.64
C ALA A 372 24.87 -10.60 -6.92
N LEU A 373 25.84 -10.96 -7.76
CA LEU A 373 26.16 -12.35 -8.09
C LEU A 373 26.76 -13.12 -6.89
N LEU A 374 27.67 -12.51 -6.14
CA LEU A 374 28.30 -13.15 -4.97
C LEU A 374 27.27 -13.48 -3.89
N ASN A 375 26.36 -12.56 -3.61
CA ASN A 375 25.29 -12.77 -2.64
C ASN A 375 24.25 -13.78 -3.13
N LEU A 376 23.92 -13.81 -4.43
CA LEU A 376 23.06 -14.85 -5.00
C LEU A 376 23.67 -16.24 -4.84
N ALA A 377 24.97 -16.37 -5.11
CA ALA A 377 25.71 -17.61 -4.89
C ALA A 377 25.74 -18.00 -3.40
N SER A 378 25.96 -17.03 -2.50
CA SER A 378 25.94 -17.25 -1.04
C SER A 378 24.60 -17.79 -0.58
N MET A 379 23.50 -17.13 -0.95
CA MET A 379 22.15 -17.56 -0.57
C MET A 379 21.82 -18.93 -1.13
N GLY A 380 22.25 -19.24 -2.36
CA GLY A 380 22.14 -20.57 -2.92
C GLY A 380 22.87 -21.64 -2.09
N PHE A 381 24.08 -21.35 -1.64
CA PHE A 381 24.84 -22.24 -0.76
C PHE A 381 24.21 -22.38 0.63
N THR A 382 23.81 -21.26 1.25
CA THR A 382 23.16 -21.22 2.57
C THR A 382 21.83 -21.94 2.56
N GLY A 383 21.00 -21.76 1.53
CA GLY A 383 19.72 -22.46 1.39
C GLY A 383 19.91 -23.97 1.41
N LYS A 384 20.87 -24.48 0.61
CA LYS A 384 21.24 -25.90 0.60
C LYS A 384 21.74 -26.39 1.95
N HIS A 385 22.57 -25.60 2.64
CA HIS A 385 23.09 -25.96 3.95
C HIS A 385 22.00 -25.97 5.03
N MET A 386 21.08 -25.00 5.01
CA MET A 386 19.98 -24.88 5.96
C MET A 386 19.04 -26.08 5.87
N VAL A 387 18.70 -26.52 4.65
CA VAL A 387 17.93 -27.75 4.42
C VAL A 387 18.61 -28.97 5.05
N ASN A 388 19.93 -29.10 4.88
CA ASN A 388 20.69 -30.20 5.45
C ASN A 388 20.75 -30.17 6.99
N VAL A 389 20.71 -28.98 7.60
CA VAL A 389 20.78 -28.79 9.06
C VAL A 389 19.41 -28.89 9.73
N ALA A 390 18.31 -28.60 9.03
CA ALA A 390 16.96 -28.55 9.60
C ALA A 390 16.36 -29.90 10.02
N GLY A 391 17.04 -31.04 9.78
CA GLY A 391 16.60 -32.37 10.21
C GLY A 391 15.22 -32.77 9.66
N SER A 392 14.57 -33.79 10.23
CA SER A 392 13.27 -34.36 9.82
C SER A 392 12.05 -33.64 10.43
N GLY A 393 12.12 -32.31 10.62
CA GLY A 393 11.03 -31.49 11.16
C GLY A 393 10.11 -30.87 10.09
N ALA A 394 9.19 -29.98 10.46
CA ALA A 394 8.31 -29.30 9.50
C ALA A 394 9.07 -28.49 8.42
N LEU A 395 10.30 -28.06 8.70
CA LEU A 395 11.21 -27.45 7.72
C LEU A 395 11.87 -28.47 6.76
N SER A 396 11.79 -29.77 7.02
CA SER A 396 12.27 -30.83 6.12
C SER A 396 11.33 -31.05 4.95
N LYS A 397 10.04 -30.72 5.08
CA LYS A 397 9.08 -30.68 3.97
C LYS A 397 9.34 -29.53 2.99
N ILE A 398 10.05 -28.49 3.45
CA ILE A 398 10.65 -27.44 2.62
C ILE A 398 11.96 -27.95 1.96
N GLY A 399 12.37 -29.19 2.28
CA GLY A 399 13.69 -29.78 2.03
C GLY A 399 13.96 -30.25 0.60
N ASP A 400 13.02 -30.12 -0.33
CA ASP A 400 13.32 -30.22 -1.77
C ASP A 400 13.28 -28.83 -2.39
N LEU A 401 14.01 -27.89 -1.77
CA LEU A 401 14.18 -26.52 -2.23
C LEU A 401 14.97 -26.55 -3.56
N SER A 402 14.28 -26.92 -4.64
CA SER A 402 14.86 -27.03 -5.97
C SER A 402 15.46 -25.68 -6.36
N PHE A 403 16.74 -25.73 -6.75
CA PHE A 403 17.46 -24.53 -7.19
C PHE A 403 16.73 -23.95 -8.40
N PRO A 404 16.74 -22.61 -8.59
CA PRO A 404 16.17 -22.02 -9.79
C PRO A 404 16.66 -22.71 -11.05
N SER A 405 15.76 -22.93 -11.99
CA SER A 405 16.09 -23.54 -13.28
C SER A 405 17.21 -22.75 -13.99
N ALA A 406 17.96 -23.42 -14.87
CA ALA A 406 19.01 -22.77 -15.64
C ALA A 406 18.50 -21.56 -16.45
N SER A 407 17.25 -21.62 -16.93
CA SER A 407 16.60 -20.50 -17.60
C SER A 407 16.33 -19.33 -16.65
N ALA A 408 15.87 -19.57 -15.43
CA ALA A 408 15.68 -18.53 -14.43
C ALA A 408 17.01 -17.85 -14.05
N LEU A 409 18.08 -18.62 -13.84
CA LEU A 409 19.42 -18.09 -13.57
C LEU A 409 19.93 -17.21 -14.72
N PHE A 410 19.71 -17.62 -15.97
CA PHE A 410 20.06 -16.83 -17.14
C PHE A 410 19.34 -15.47 -17.16
N TRP A 411 18.04 -15.45 -16.88
CA TRP A 411 17.26 -14.21 -16.82
C TRP A 411 17.65 -13.32 -15.64
N ILE A 412 17.99 -13.91 -14.49
CA ILE A 412 18.55 -13.17 -13.35
C ILE A 412 19.79 -12.38 -13.79
N VAL A 413 20.73 -13.03 -14.47
CA VAL A 413 21.97 -12.37 -14.93
C VAL A 413 21.67 -11.29 -15.97
N ILE A 414 20.80 -11.57 -16.94
CA ILE A 414 20.45 -10.61 -17.99
C ILE A 414 19.79 -9.35 -17.42
N LEU A 415 18.83 -9.52 -16.51
CA LEU A 415 18.09 -8.41 -15.92
C LEU A 415 18.91 -7.64 -14.86
N LEU A 416 19.90 -8.29 -14.25
CA LEU A 416 20.82 -7.67 -13.32
C LEU A 416 21.67 -6.57 -13.99
N ILE A 417 22.15 -6.78 -15.21
CA ILE A 417 23.02 -5.83 -15.91
C ILE A 417 22.38 -4.42 -16.05
N PRO A 418 21.20 -4.26 -16.68
CA PRO A 418 20.58 -2.94 -16.81
C PRO A 418 20.12 -2.39 -15.46
N LEU A 419 19.77 -3.22 -14.49
CA LEU A 419 19.43 -2.76 -13.15
C LEU A 419 20.65 -2.18 -12.41
N SER A 420 21.78 -2.87 -12.46
CA SER A 420 23.06 -2.39 -11.92
C SER A 420 23.54 -1.13 -12.64
N ALA A 421 23.36 -1.05 -13.97
CA ALA A 421 23.64 0.16 -14.72
C ALA A 421 22.78 1.34 -14.21
N LEU A 422 21.48 1.16 -14.05
CA LEU A 422 20.58 2.19 -13.54
C LEU A 422 21.03 2.72 -12.17
N PHE A 423 21.25 1.81 -11.21
CA PHE A 423 21.71 2.21 -9.87
C PHE A 423 23.09 2.85 -9.89
N SER A 424 24.01 2.37 -10.73
CA SER A 424 25.36 2.95 -10.84
C SER A 424 25.32 4.38 -11.35
N ALA A 425 24.49 4.67 -12.35
CA ALA A 425 24.33 6.02 -12.88
C ALA A 425 23.62 6.95 -11.88
N LEU A 426 22.56 6.49 -11.22
CA LEU A 426 21.83 7.28 -10.21
C LEU A 426 22.67 7.54 -8.95
N CYS A 427 23.36 6.54 -8.43
CA CYS A 427 24.24 6.71 -7.28
C CYS A 427 25.41 7.64 -7.62
N LEU A 428 26.04 7.50 -8.79
CA LEU A 428 27.15 8.37 -9.20
C LEU A 428 26.71 9.82 -9.39
N SER A 429 25.54 10.04 -10.02
CA SER A 429 24.99 11.39 -10.22
C SER A 429 24.59 12.06 -8.90
N LEU A 430 24.04 11.33 -7.94
CA LEU A 430 23.72 11.87 -6.61
C LEU A 430 24.98 12.10 -5.75
N ALA A 431 25.96 11.20 -5.85
CA ALA A 431 27.19 11.29 -5.06
C ALA A 431 28.04 12.49 -5.46
N THR A 432 28.02 12.90 -6.73
CA THR A 432 28.82 14.05 -7.21
C THR A 432 28.32 15.39 -6.71
N PHE A 433 27.04 15.49 -6.33
CA PHE A 433 26.51 16.69 -5.66
C PHE A 433 27.08 16.88 -4.26
N ALA A 434 27.48 15.78 -3.61
CA ALA A 434 28.01 15.84 -2.26
C ALA A 434 29.41 16.45 -2.21
N ARG A 435 29.73 17.08 -1.09
CA ARG A 435 31.08 17.58 -0.81
C ARG A 435 31.93 16.58 -0.06
N SER A 436 31.29 15.71 0.73
CA SER A 436 31.94 14.68 1.54
C SER A 436 31.23 13.34 1.38
N SER A 437 31.94 12.28 1.71
CA SER A 437 31.41 10.92 1.71
C SER A 437 30.17 10.79 2.63
N LYS A 438 30.15 11.52 3.76
CA LYS A 438 29.01 11.58 4.69
C LYS A 438 27.79 12.27 4.05
N GLU A 439 28.01 13.40 3.38
CA GLU A 439 26.93 14.11 2.68
C GLU A 439 26.39 13.27 1.50
N GLY A 440 27.27 12.52 0.82
CA GLY A 440 26.91 11.57 -0.22
C GLY A 440 25.94 10.51 0.29
N GLN A 441 26.20 9.94 1.45
CA GLN A 441 25.29 8.98 2.08
C GLN A 441 23.89 9.57 2.32
N TYR A 442 23.80 10.82 2.76
CA TYR A 442 22.49 11.49 2.95
C TYR A 442 21.76 11.70 1.63
N TYR A 443 22.43 12.12 0.55
CA TYR A 443 21.78 12.29 -0.76
C TYR A 443 21.33 10.98 -1.38
N LEU A 444 22.04 9.87 -1.16
CA LEU A 444 21.66 8.57 -1.72
C LEU A 444 20.62 7.84 -0.86
N THR A 445 20.41 8.20 0.40
CA THR A 445 19.42 7.53 1.27
C THR A 445 17.98 7.61 0.74
N PRO A 446 17.46 8.75 0.25
CA PRO A 446 16.16 8.81 -0.41
C PRO A 446 16.02 7.87 -1.61
N LEU A 447 17.09 7.69 -2.39
CA LEU A 447 17.09 6.72 -3.50
C LEU A 447 16.88 5.29 -2.98
N LEU A 448 17.54 4.91 -1.88
CA LEU A 448 17.31 3.61 -1.24
C LEU A 448 15.89 3.46 -0.70
N MET A 449 15.31 4.50 -0.09
CA MET A 449 13.93 4.45 0.43
C MET A 449 12.90 4.27 -0.68
N VAL A 450 13.03 5.01 -1.79
CA VAL A 450 12.16 4.84 -2.97
C VAL A 450 12.31 3.42 -3.53
N THR A 451 13.56 2.95 -3.64
CA THR A 451 13.85 1.60 -4.13
C THR A 451 13.22 0.52 -3.24
N LEU A 452 13.34 0.64 -1.92
CA LEU A 452 12.74 -0.29 -0.97
C LEU A 452 11.21 -0.29 -1.08
N GLY A 453 10.58 0.88 -1.21
CA GLY A 453 9.14 1.00 -1.42
C GLY A 453 8.67 0.28 -2.70
N LEU A 454 9.38 0.48 -3.82
CA LEU A 454 9.10 -0.23 -5.08
C LEU A 454 9.31 -1.75 -4.95
N THR A 455 10.32 -2.18 -4.21
CA THR A 455 10.56 -3.59 -3.92
C THR A 455 9.39 -4.21 -3.14
N VAL A 456 8.95 -3.56 -2.07
CA VAL A 456 7.80 -4.03 -1.26
C VAL A 456 6.52 -4.07 -2.09
N PHE A 457 6.31 -3.08 -2.96
CA PHE A 457 5.21 -3.08 -3.91
C PHE A 457 5.20 -4.34 -4.80
N CYS A 458 6.36 -4.78 -5.28
CA CYS A 458 6.48 -5.97 -6.13
C CYS A 458 6.24 -7.30 -5.38
N LEU A 459 6.43 -7.32 -4.05
CA LEU A 459 6.20 -8.50 -3.21
C LEU A 459 4.71 -8.84 -3.05
N SER A 460 3.82 -7.88 -3.28
CA SER A 460 2.38 -8.09 -3.16
C SER A 460 1.90 -9.15 -4.17
N PRO A 461 1.09 -10.15 -3.75
CA PRO A 461 0.52 -11.13 -4.66
C PRO A 461 -0.47 -10.50 -5.66
N ALA A 462 -1.07 -9.36 -5.30
CA ALA A 462 -2.01 -8.65 -6.18
C ALA A 462 -1.33 -7.90 -7.35
N VAL A 463 -0.01 -7.77 -7.32
CA VAL A 463 0.77 -7.07 -8.35
C VAL A 463 1.44 -8.08 -9.27
N GLU A 464 0.92 -8.15 -10.48
CA GLU A 464 1.43 -8.97 -11.58
C GLU A 464 1.99 -8.10 -12.69
N ILE A 465 2.89 -8.65 -13.51
CA ILE A 465 3.42 -7.93 -14.67
C ILE A 465 2.32 -7.69 -15.70
N ASN A 466 2.27 -6.46 -16.21
CA ASN A 466 1.45 -6.06 -17.35
C ASN A 466 2.26 -5.10 -18.22
N ALA A 467 1.67 -4.61 -19.31
CA ALA A 467 2.36 -3.72 -20.25
C ALA A 467 2.94 -2.46 -19.55
N PHE A 468 2.15 -1.76 -18.73
CA PHE A 468 2.61 -0.59 -17.98
C PHE A 468 3.76 -0.92 -17.00
N TYR A 469 3.58 -1.92 -16.14
CA TYR A 469 4.61 -2.28 -15.15
C TYR A 469 5.88 -2.84 -15.80
N SER A 470 5.77 -3.49 -16.97
CA SER A 470 6.93 -3.97 -17.74
C SER A 470 7.84 -2.83 -18.20
N MET A 471 7.30 -1.62 -18.38
CA MET A 471 8.07 -0.43 -18.77
C MET A 471 8.54 0.40 -17.59
N MET A 472 8.17 0.06 -16.35
CA MET A 472 8.57 0.83 -15.17
C MET A 472 9.97 0.43 -14.71
N PRO A 473 10.87 1.38 -14.40
CA PRO A 473 12.20 1.05 -13.90
C PRO A 473 12.09 0.31 -12.57
N ILE A 474 12.99 -0.66 -12.33
CA ILE A 474 13.03 -1.52 -11.13
C ILE A 474 11.84 -2.50 -11.08
N VAL A 475 10.60 -2.01 -11.15
CA VAL A 475 9.37 -2.81 -11.07
C VAL A 475 9.24 -3.80 -12.22
N GLY A 476 9.52 -3.38 -13.46
CA GLY A 476 9.45 -4.28 -14.62
C GLY A 476 10.41 -5.45 -14.50
N VAL A 477 11.64 -5.18 -14.06
CA VAL A 477 12.66 -6.21 -13.78
C VAL A 477 12.19 -7.14 -12.66
N ALA A 478 11.68 -6.59 -11.57
CA ALA A 478 11.25 -7.36 -10.40
C ALA A 478 10.08 -8.30 -10.73
N LEU A 479 9.04 -7.78 -11.39
CA LEU A 479 7.83 -8.55 -11.69
C LEU A 479 8.06 -9.57 -12.80
N LEU A 480 8.93 -9.27 -13.78
CA LEU A 480 9.32 -10.24 -14.80
C LEU A 480 10.04 -11.41 -14.16
N LEU A 481 11.01 -11.13 -13.27
CA LEU A 481 11.74 -12.17 -12.55
C LEU A 481 10.83 -12.97 -11.61
N LYS A 482 9.93 -12.30 -10.87
CA LYS A 482 8.90 -12.94 -10.04
C LYS A 482 8.06 -13.91 -10.85
N GLY A 483 7.55 -13.48 -12.00
CA GLY A 483 6.74 -14.33 -12.89
C GLY A 483 7.52 -15.54 -13.42
N MET A 484 8.77 -15.33 -13.87
CA MET A 484 9.63 -16.39 -14.40
C MET A 484 10.01 -17.44 -13.34
N LEU A 485 10.12 -17.05 -12.08
CA LEU A 485 10.39 -17.96 -10.97
C LEU A 485 9.13 -18.71 -10.52
N LEU A 486 7.95 -18.11 -10.61
CA LEU A 486 6.70 -18.69 -10.10
C LEU A 486 6.08 -19.73 -11.04
N SER A 487 6.17 -19.57 -12.37
CA SER A 487 5.49 -20.48 -13.31
C SER A 487 6.34 -20.81 -14.54
N ALA A 488 6.85 -22.04 -14.61
CA ALA A 488 7.50 -22.56 -15.81
C ALA A 488 6.51 -22.74 -16.99
N VAL A 489 5.23 -23.03 -16.69
CA VAL A 489 4.19 -23.30 -17.70
C VAL A 489 3.77 -22.03 -18.45
N ASN A 490 3.73 -20.88 -17.75
CA ASN A 490 3.40 -19.57 -18.34
C ASN A 490 4.64 -18.76 -18.78
N ALA A 491 5.84 -19.36 -18.75
CA ALA A 491 7.07 -18.66 -19.14
C ALA A 491 7.01 -18.12 -20.59
N GLY A 492 6.30 -18.83 -21.48
CA GLY A 492 6.09 -18.42 -22.87
C GLY A 492 5.40 -17.08 -23.03
N THR A 493 4.34 -16.81 -22.25
CA THR A 493 3.60 -15.53 -22.30
C THR A 493 4.38 -14.40 -21.63
N LEU A 494 5.21 -14.72 -20.63
CA LEU A 494 6.04 -13.74 -19.93
C LEU A 494 7.19 -13.19 -20.78
N TYR A 495 7.70 -13.95 -21.76
CA TYR A 495 8.77 -13.47 -22.65
C TYR A 495 8.37 -12.25 -23.48
N VAL A 496 7.07 -12.04 -23.73
CA VAL A 496 6.57 -10.85 -24.42
C VAL A 496 6.96 -9.57 -23.67
N TYR A 497 7.01 -9.63 -22.33
CA TYR A 497 7.39 -8.49 -21.50
C TYR A 497 8.91 -8.29 -21.36
N ALA A 498 9.74 -9.27 -21.76
CA ALA A 498 11.19 -9.14 -21.64
C ALA A 498 11.76 -8.00 -22.49
N ILE A 499 11.25 -7.81 -23.71
CA ILE A 499 11.69 -6.74 -24.60
C ILE A 499 11.34 -5.36 -24.02
N PRO A 500 10.07 -5.05 -23.65
CA PRO A 500 9.73 -3.82 -22.96
C PRO A 500 10.57 -3.55 -21.71
N VAL A 501 10.80 -4.56 -20.86
CA VAL A 501 11.61 -4.43 -19.65
C VAL A 501 13.06 -4.06 -19.98
N LEU A 502 13.69 -4.75 -20.93
CA LEU A 502 15.09 -4.48 -21.29
C LEU A 502 15.23 -3.11 -21.96
N VAL A 503 14.38 -2.80 -22.93
CA VAL A 503 14.43 -1.53 -23.65
C VAL A 503 14.21 -0.35 -22.71
N SER A 504 13.20 -0.42 -21.85
CA SER A 504 12.92 0.63 -20.86
C SER A 504 14.06 0.76 -19.84
N SER A 505 14.55 -0.36 -19.28
CA SER A 505 15.63 -0.33 -18.27
C SER A 505 16.94 0.21 -18.84
N ILE A 506 17.29 -0.15 -20.08
CA ILE A 506 18.44 0.44 -20.79
C ILE A 506 18.19 1.93 -21.03
N GLY A 507 16.99 2.32 -21.48
CA GLY A 507 16.61 3.71 -21.70
C GLY A 507 16.76 4.57 -20.45
N TYR A 508 16.24 4.12 -19.30
CA TYR A 508 16.38 4.82 -18.02
C TYR A 508 17.83 4.87 -17.54
N SER A 509 18.60 3.80 -17.77
CA SER A 509 20.03 3.78 -17.44
C SER A 509 20.81 4.81 -18.26
N LEU A 510 20.53 4.91 -19.55
CA LEU A 510 21.14 5.91 -20.44
C LEU A 510 20.72 7.33 -20.05
N LEU A 511 19.47 7.55 -19.65
CA LEU A 511 18.98 8.84 -19.17
C LEU A 511 19.66 9.25 -17.86
N ALA A 512 19.78 8.32 -16.91
CA ALA A 512 20.48 8.55 -15.65
C ALA A 512 21.98 8.81 -15.88
N LEU A 513 22.61 8.10 -16.82
CA LEU A 513 24.00 8.30 -17.18
C LEU A 513 24.22 9.65 -17.88
N TRP A 514 23.30 10.03 -18.77
CA TRP A 514 23.28 11.36 -19.36
C TRP A 514 23.19 12.45 -18.29
N TRP A 515 22.33 12.25 -17.28
CA TRP A 515 22.24 13.17 -16.15
C TRP A 515 23.55 13.23 -15.33
N ALA A 516 24.19 12.09 -15.07
CA ALA A 516 25.51 12.05 -14.43
C ALA A 516 26.57 12.83 -15.22
N ILE A 517 26.59 12.67 -16.55
CA ILE A 517 27.49 13.42 -17.43
C ILE A 517 27.22 14.92 -17.36
N ASP A 518 25.95 15.37 -17.39
CA ASP A 518 25.58 16.78 -17.25
C ASP A 518 26.06 17.35 -15.92
N GLN A 519 25.93 16.61 -14.81
CA GLN A 519 26.44 17.05 -13.50
C GLN A 519 27.94 17.23 -13.47
N PHE A 520 28.71 16.31 -14.06
CA PHE A 520 30.17 16.46 -14.16
C PHE A 520 30.62 17.59 -15.09
N GLN A 521 29.74 18.11 -15.95
CA GLN A 521 30.04 19.29 -16.77
C GLN A 521 29.78 20.61 -16.05
N ARG A 522 29.04 20.58 -14.93
CA ARG A 522 28.67 21.74 -14.14
C ARG A 522 29.71 22.06 -13.07
N GLU A 523 30.37 23.21 -13.20
CA GLU A 523 31.39 23.66 -12.25
C GLU A 523 30.81 24.01 -10.88
N ASP A 524 29.60 24.55 -10.83
CA ASP A 524 28.87 24.86 -9.59
C ASP A 524 28.57 23.60 -8.76
N VAL A 525 28.43 22.45 -9.41
CA VAL A 525 28.21 21.17 -8.75
C VAL A 525 29.53 20.57 -8.29
N LEU A 526 30.56 20.64 -9.14
CA LEU A 526 31.89 20.15 -8.82
C LEU A 526 32.58 20.94 -7.71
N PHE A 527 32.41 22.27 -7.66
CA PHE A 527 33.16 23.17 -6.77
C PHE A 527 32.27 23.88 -5.74
N ARG A 528 31.15 23.26 -5.33
CA ARG A 528 30.21 23.86 -4.38
C ARG A 528 30.87 24.16 -3.03
N GLU A 529 31.11 25.42 -2.69
CA GLU A 529 31.64 25.84 -1.38
C GLU A 529 30.59 25.78 -0.26
N ALA A 530 31.04 25.52 0.98
CA ALA A 530 30.22 25.13 2.11
C ALA A 530 29.42 26.27 2.78
N GLU A 531 28.19 26.54 2.32
CA GLU A 531 27.20 27.11 3.23
C GLU A 531 26.81 26.05 4.27
N ARG A 532 27.18 26.27 5.54
CA ARG A 532 26.71 25.49 6.69
C ARG A 532 25.21 25.78 6.85
N PHE A 533 24.37 24.79 6.56
CA PHE A 533 22.93 24.91 6.74
C PHE A 533 22.58 24.88 8.23
N GLU A 534 22.32 26.05 8.81
CA GLU A 534 21.77 26.18 10.16
C GLU A 534 20.25 26.38 10.09
N LEU A 535 19.50 25.38 10.56
CA LEU A 535 18.04 25.29 10.40
C LEU A 535 17.31 26.51 11.02
N GLY A 536 17.81 27.01 12.15
CA GLY A 536 17.26 28.20 12.83
C GLY A 536 17.52 29.51 12.08
N LEU A 537 18.72 29.69 11.52
CA LEU A 537 19.05 30.86 10.69
C LEU A 537 18.29 30.82 9.36
N TRP A 538 18.17 29.64 8.75
CA TRP A 538 17.40 29.44 7.53
C TRP A 538 15.92 29.75 7.72
N LEU A 539 15.28 29.28 8.80
CA LEU A 539 13.86 29.56 9.08
C LEU A 539 13.62 31.06 9.35
N LYS A 540 14.53 31.69 10.10
CA LYS A 540 14.48 33.13 10.39
C LYS A 540 14.72 33.96 9.13
N HIS A 541 15.58 33.50 8.22
CA HIS A 541 15.79 34.10 6.91
C HIS A 541 14.53 33.94 6.04
N LEU A 542 13.96 32.74 5.92
CA LEU A 542 12.75 32.46 5.14
C LEU A 542 11.58 33.39 5.50
N MET A 543 11.37 33.66 6.80
CA MET A 543 10.30 34.54 7.25
C MET A 543 10.62 36.03 7.11
N ARG A 544 11.91 36.41 7.10
CA ARG A 544 12.35 37.82 7.09
C ARG A 544 12.63 38.34 5.68
N THR A 545 13.24 37.54 4.82
CA THR A 545 13.56 37.87 3.43
C THR A 545 12.65 37.08 2.51
N LYS A 546 11.43 37.59 2.35
CA LYS A 546 10.43 37.01 1.45
C LYS A 546 10.64 37.52 0.04
N ASP A 547 10.59 36.62 -0.92
CA ASP A 547 10.62 36.98 -2.34
C ASP A 547 9.22 37.26 -2.89
N ALA A 548 9.15 37.91 -4.05
CA ALA A 548 7.89 38.20 -4.72
C ALA A 548 7.13 36.95 -5.21
N LEU A 549 7.86 35.87 -5.46
CA LEU A 549 7.36 34.60 -5.99
C LEU A 549 8.04 33.44 -5.24
N PRO A 550 7.38 32.28 -5.12
CA PRO A 550 7.99 31.13 -4.49
C PRO A 550 9.24 30.67 -5.27
N SER A 551 10.16 30.03 -4.57
CA SER A 551 11.35 29.41 -5.16
C SER A 551 11.02 28.02 -5.73
N PHE A 552 11.95 27.48 -6.53
CA PHE A 552 11.85 26.11 -7.04
C PHE A 552 11.77 25.08 -5.90
N ALA A 553 12.57 25.29 -4.84
CA ALA A 553 12.62 24.40 -3.69
C ALA A 553 11.33 24.45 -2.87
N GLU A 554 10.74 25.64 -2.67
CA GLU A 554 9.46 25.79 -1.97
C GLU A 554 8.31 25.13 -2.72
N ALA A 555 8.26 25.23 -4.05
CA ALA A 555 7.28 24.53 -4.87
C ALA A 555 7.41 23.00 -4.76
N GLY A 556 8.64 22.48 -4.85
CA GLY A 556 8.91 21.05 -4.67
C GLY A 556 8.57 20.57 -3.25
N PHE A 557 8.91 21.35 -2.23
CA PHE A 557 8.62 21.05 -0.83
C PHE A 557 7.11 21.03 -0.56
N CYS A 558 6.36 22.00 -1.10
CA CYS A 558 4.91 22.02 -1.01
C CYS A 558 4.29 20.75 -1.59
N PHE A 559 4.76 20.32 -2.77
CA PHE A 559 4.31 19.06 -3.38
C PHE A 559 4.61 17.84 -2.49
N VAL A 560 5.82 17.76 -1.93
CA VAL A 560 6.19 16.66 -1.01
C VAL A 560 5.30 16.65 0.23
N ILE A 561 4.99 17.81 0.83
CA ILE A 561 4.06 17.91 1.96
C ILE A 561 2.68 17.39 1.57
N ILE A 562 2.13 17.81 0.43
CA ILE A 562 0.81 17.36 -0.04
C ILE A 562 0.79 15.83 -0.18
N MET A 563 1.82 15.24 -0.79
CA MET A 563 1.93 13.78 -0.94
C MET A 563 2.04 13.05 0.40
N LEU A 564 2.83 13.58 1.35
CA LEU A 564 2.97 12.98 2.68
C LEU A 564 1.67 13.05 3.48
N LEU A 565 0.97 14.19 3.44
CA LEU A 565 -0.33 14.35 4.09
C LEU A 565 -1.38 13.42 3.47
N GLN A 566 -1.40 13.29 2.14
CA GLN A 566 -2.29 12.37 1.44
C GLN A 566 -2.02 10.91 1.84
N PHE A 567 -0.75 10.51 1.94
CA PHE A 567 -0.38 9.17 2.39
C PHE A 567 -0.75 8.93 3.86
N ALA A 568 -0.48 9.90 4.74
CA ALA A 568 -0.75 9.77 6.17
C ALA A 568 -2.25 9.64 6.50
N VAL A 569 -3.10 10.32 5.73
CA VAL A 569 -4.55 10.38 5.99
C VAL A 569 -5.32 9.27 5.24
N MET A 570 -4.71 8.60 4.26
CA MET A 570 -5.33 7.57 3.41
C MET A 570 -6.01 6.45 4.23
N ASN A 571 -5.28 5.86 5.17
CA ASN A 571 -5.81 4.74 5.98
C ASN A 571 -6.96 5.21 6.87
N THR A 572 -6.80 6.36 7.52
CA THR A 572 -7.85 6.97 8.35
C THR A 572 -9.12 7.27 7.56
N MET A 573 -8.99 7.79 6.33
CA MET A 573 -10.15 8.03 5.45
C MET A 573 -10.84 6.73 5.07
N ARG A 574 -10.08 5.70 4.72
CA ARG A 574 -10.62 4.38 4.39
C ARG A 574 -11.41 3.81 5.56
N ASP A 575 -10.86 3.84 6.76
CA ASP A 575 -11.52 3.33 7.96
C ASP A 575 -12.79 4.14 8.29
N ALA A 576 -12.75 5.46 8.11
CA ALA A 576 -13.91 6.33 8.30
C ALA A 576 -15.05 6.06 7.30
N ILE A 577 -14.77 5.54 6.10
CA ILE A 577 -15.79 5.11 5.13
C ILE A 577 -16.34 3.74 5.51
N LEU A 578 -15.48 2.79 5.87
CA LEU A 578 -15.88 1.42 6.19
C LEU A 578 -16.74 1.33 7.46
N THR A 579 -16.44 2.17 8.46
CA THR A 579 -17.20 2.28 9.71
C THR A 579 -18.54 3.01 9.56
N ALA A 580 -18.76 3.73 8.45
CA ALA A 580 -20.02 4.39 8.21
C ALA A 580 -21.12 3.38 7.81
N PRO A 581 -22.38 3.60 8.24
CA PRO A 581 -23.54 2.86 7.76
C PRO A 581 -23.60 2.85 6.24
N GLU A 582 -24.01 1.72 5.65
CA GLU A 582 -23.96 1.51 4.19
C GLU A 582 -24.68 2.60 3.40
N SER A 583 -25.84 3.06 3.88
CA SER A 583 -26.61 4.15 3.27
C SER A 583 -25.90 5.50 3.25
N MET A 584 -24.92 5.72 4.14
CA MET A 584 -24.17 6.98 4.26
C MET A 584 -22.76 6.92 3.66
N ARG A 585 -22.28 5.75 3.21
CA ARG A 585 -20.91 5.59 2.72
C ARG A 585 -20.57 6.52 1.55
N ALA A 586 -21.47 6.65 0.58
CA ALA A 586 -21.29 7.53 -0.57
C ALA A 586 -21.28 9.02 -0.19
N VAL A 587 -22.12 9.44 0.75
CA VAL A 587 -22.08 10.82 1.25
C VAL A 587 -20.78 11.07 2.01
N ARG A 588 -20.36 10.09 2.82
CA ARG A 588 -19.12 10.15 3.61
C ARG A 588 -17.88 10.20 2.72
N SER A 589 -17.83 9.41 1.65
CA SER A 589 -16.71 9.43 0.68
C SER A 589 -16.58 10.80 0.03
N MET A 590 -17.68 11.40 -0.43
CA MET A 590 -17.71 12.73 -1.03
C MET A 590 -17.30 13.84 -0.05
N GLN A 591 -17.78 13.79 1.21
CA GLN A 591 -17.35 14.72 2.25
C GLN A 591 -15.84 14.65 2.49
N LEU A 592 -15.30 13.43 2.61
CA LEU A 592 -13.89 13.20 2.83
C LEU A 592 -13.05 13.66 1.63
N LEU A 593 -13.52 13.45 0.41
CA LEU A 593 -12.89 13.97 -0.81
C LEU A 593 -12.83 15.51 -0.79
N MET A 594 -13.90 16.18 -0.39
CA MET A 594 -13.90 17.64 -0.25
C MET A 594 -12.92 18.12 0.83
N ILE A 595 -12.86 17.43 1.96
CA ILE A 595 -11.90 17.74 3.04
C ILE A 595 -10.47 17.55 2.51
N GLN A 596 -10.20 16.49 1.76
CA GLN A 596 -8.89 16.28 1.12
C GLN A 596 -8.54 17.45 0.18
N GLN A 597 -9.47 17.90 -0.65
CA GLN A 597 -9.24 19.04 -1.56
C GLN A 597 -8.90 20.34 -0.80
N LEU A 598 -9.67 20.67 0.23
CA LEU A 598 -9.49 21.90 0.99
C LEU A 598 -8.27 21.84 1.93
N ALA A 599 -8.21 20.82 2.79
CA ALA A 599 -7.25 20.74 3.89
C ALA A 599 -5.88 20.18 3.45
N ILE A 600 -5.85 19.25 2.50
CA ILE A 600 -4.61 18.56 2.12
C ILE A 600 -3.99 19.20 0.87
N ILE A 601 -4.79 19.63 -0.11
CA ILE A 601 -4.26 20.16 -1.38
C ILE A 601 -4.15 21.70 -1.33
N ALA A 602 -5.25 22.42 -1.13
CA ALA A 602 -5.25 23.88 -1.19
C ALA A 602 -4.52 24.53 0.00
N THR A 603 -4.78 24.05 1.23
CA THR A 603 -4.31 24.70 2.46
C THR A 603 -2.78 24.81 2.55
N PRO A 604 -1.96 23.76 2.31
CA PRO A 604 -0.50 23.90 2.34
C PRO A 604 0.00 24.94 1.33
N ALA A 605 -0.54 24.95 0.11
CA ALA A 605 -0.18 25.91 -0.92
C ALA A 605 -0.56 27.34 -0.53
N LEU A 606 -1.76 27.54 0.02
CA LEU A 606 -2.24 28.85 0.49
C LEU A 606 -1.40 29.37 1.66
N ILE A 607 -1.16 28.55 2.68
CA ILE A 607 -0.33 28.90 3.84
C ILE A 607 1.07 29.28 3.38
N MET A 608 1.72 28.44 2.56
CA MET A 608 3.06 28.74 2.05
C MET A 608 3.09 29.98 1.16
N GLY A 609 2.09 30.17 0.29
CA GLY A 609 1.96 31.36 -0.54
C GLY A 609 1.84 32.65 0.27
N ILE A 610 1.07 32.64 1.36
CA ILE A 610 0.87 33.81 2.23
C ILE A 610 2.09 34.03 3.14
N MET A 611 2.68 32.95 3.68
CA MET A 611 3.77 33.05 4.64
C MET A 611 5.11 33.36 3.98
N LEU A 612 5.42 32.75 2.83
CA LEU A 612 6.76 32.77 2.23
C LEU A 612 6.92 33.80 1.10
N THR A 613 5.83 34.36 0.56
CA THR A 613 5.90 35.29 -0.56
C THR A 613 5.39 36.69 -0.20
N THR A 614 5.92 37.73 -0.83
CA THR A 614 5.45 39.12 -0.64
C THR A 614 4.24 39.47 -1.50
N SER A 615 3.99 38.74 -2.59
CA SER A 615 2.91 39.06 -3.54
C SER A 615 2.01 37.87 -3.81
N VAL A 616 1.05 37.63 -2.90
CA VAL A 616 -0.01 36.60 -3.04
C VAL A 616 -0.69 36.67 -4.41
N ARG A 617 -0.99 37.89 -4.89
CA ARG A 617 -1.63 38.10 -6.19
C ARG A 617 -0.79 37.60 -7.37
N LYS A 618 0.53 37.81 -7.36
CA LYS A 618 1.45 37.31 -8.39
C LYS A 618 1.68 35.81 -8.25
N THR A 619 1.86 35.33 -7.01
CA THR A 619 2.03 33.91 -6.68
C THR A 619 0.88 33.07 -7.21
N PHE A 620 -0.37 33.46 -6.94
CA PHE A 620 -1.56 32.71 -7.38
C PHE A 620 -2.15 33.19 -8.70
N ARG A 621 -1.53 34.16 -9.38
CA ARG A 621 -1.98 34.68 -10.70
C ARG A 621 -3.43 35.16 -10.68
N LEU A 622 -3.79 35.94 -9.67
CA LEU A 622 -5.15 36.47 -9.46
C LEU A 622 -5.36 37.76 -10.28
N PHE A 623 -5.10 37.69 -11.58
CA PHE A 623 -5.32 38.75 -12.55
C PHE A 623 -6.54 38.43 -13.41
N LEU A 624 -7.33 39.44 -13.76
CA LEU A 624 -8.45 39.25 -14.68
C LEU A 624 -7.91 39.05 -16.11
N PRO A 625 -8.27 37.95 -16.78
CA PRO A 625 -7.81 37.67 -18.14
C PRO A 625 -8.62 38.47 -19.16
N SER A 626 -8.17 38.51 -20.42
CA SER A 626 -9.02 39.02 -21.51
C SER A 626 -10.18 38.07 -21.82
N TRP A 627 -11.25 38.59 -22.41
CA TRP A 627 -12.42 37.79 -22.82
C TRP A 627 -12.07 36.61 -23.74
N GLY A 628 -11.05 36.74 -24.59
CA GLY A 628 -10.61 35.63 -25.44
C GLY A 628 -10.08 34.43 -24.63
N PHE A 629 -9.36 34.67 -23.53
CA PHE A 629 -8.91 33.59 -22.64
C PHE A 629 -10.05 32.96 -21.85
N TRP A 630 -11.11 33.72 -21.51
CA TRP A 630 -12.36 33.12 -21.00
C TRP A 630 -12.98 32.20 -22.04
N GLY A 631 -13.06 32.63 -23.30
CA GLY A 631 -13.52 31.78 -24.41
C GLY A 631 -12.72 30.49 -24.53
N VAL A 632 -11.39 30.54 -24.42
CA VAL A 632 -10.54 29.34 -24.39
C VAL A 632 -10.84 28.47 -23.17
N GLY A 633 -10.91 29.05 -21.97
CA GLY A 633 -11.21 28.30 -20.74
C GLY A 633 -12.58 27.61 -20.78
N LEU A 634 -13.55 28.19 -21.48
CA LEU A 634 -14.89 27.61 -21.62
C LEU A 634 -15.00 26.59 -22.76
N LEU A 635 -14.34 26.81 -23.91
CA LEU A 635 -14.50 25.98 -25.11
C LEU A 635 -13.49 24.82 -25.22
N LEU A 636 -12.24 25.05 -24.81
CA LEU A 636 -11.20 24.03 -24.90
C LEU A 636 -11.51 22.73 -24.14
N PRO A 637 -12.15 22.71 -22.94
CA PRO A 637 -12.46 21.44 -22.28
C PRO A 637 -13.43 20.57 -23.07
N PHE A 638 -14.41 21.16 -23.77
CA PHE A 638 -15.32 20.40 -24.65
C PHE A 638 -14.60 19.76 -25.85
N MET A 639 -13.50 20.35 -26.30
CA MET A 639 -12.70 19.80 -27.40
C MET A 639 -11.72 18.73 -26.91
N LEU A 640 -11.11 18.93 -25.74
CA LEU A 640 -10.13 18.00 -25.18
C LEU A 640 -10.77 16.76 -24.52
N HIS A 641 -12.01 16.86 -24.03
CA HIS A 641 -12.68 15.76 -23.31
C HIS A 641 -12.98 14.52 -24.17
N PRO A 642 -13.57 14.62 -25.39
CA PRO A 642 -13.71 13.46 -26.26
C PRO A 642 -12.36 12.83 -26.65
N LEU A 643 -11.35 13.66 -26.90
CA LEU A 643 -10.00 13.21 -27.26
C LEU A 643 -9.33 12.42 -26.13
N SER A 644 -9.42 12.91 -24.90
CA SER A 644 -8.81 12.25 -23.74
C SER A 644 -9.51 10.94 -23.40
N LEU A 645 -10.85 10.87 -23.54
CA LEU A 645 -11.62 9.65 -23.31
C LEU A 645 -11.26 8.57 -24.33
N GLU A 646 -11.22 8.92 -25.62
CA GLU A 646 -10.84 7.98 -26.66
C GLU A 646 -9.40 7.49 -26.55
N LEU A 647 -8.49 8.39 -26.19
CA LEU A 647 -7.11 8.02 -25.88
C LEU A 647 -7.03 7.06 -24.68
N SER A 648 -7.79 7.35 -23.62
CA SER A 648 -7.82 6.53 -22.39
C SER A 648 -8.35 5.13 -22.66
N ALA A 649 -9.43 5.02 -23.43
CA ALA A 649 -10.02 3.76 -23.83
C ALA A 649 -9.09 2.95 -24.74
N SER A 650 -8.44 3.62 -25.71
CA SER A 650 -7.45 3.00 -26.60
C SER A 650 -6.20 2.50 -25.86
N LEU A 651 -5.92 3.01 -24.66
CA LEU A 651 -4.81 2.62 -23.80
C LEU A 651 -5.22 1.73 -22.62
N GLN A 652 -6.46 1.25 -22.55
CA GLN A 652 -6.91 0.36 -21.46
C GLN A 652 -6.09 -0.94 -21.38
N TRP A 653 -5.63 -1.47 -22.52
CA TRP A 653 -4.75 -2.64 -22.57
C TRP A 653 -3.37 -2.38 -21.94
N PHE A 654 -2.93 -1.12 -21.89
CA PHE A 654 -1.62 -0.73 -21.41
C PHE A 654 -1.60 -0.59 -19.88
N PHE A 655 -2.61 0.06 -19.32
CA PHE A 655 -2.70 0.37 -17.90
C PHE A 655 -3.19 -0.81 -17.04
N PRO A 656 -2.79 -0.90 -15.75
CA PRO A 656 -3.36 -1.87 -14.83
C PRO A 656 -4.85 -1.61 -14.61
N LYS A 657 -5.60 -2.67 -14.28
CA LYS A 657 -7.00 -2.56 -13.86
C LYS A 657 -7.13 -1.64 -12.64
N LEU A 658 -8.24 -0.91 -12.58
CA LEU A 658 -8.53 0.00 -11.49
C LEU A 658 -8.61 -0.77 -10.15
N PRO A 659 -8.02 -0.25 -9.07
CA PRO A 659 -8.21 -0.81 -7.73
C PRO A 659 -9.70 -0.84 -7.35
N PRO A 660 -10.17 -1.81 -6.56
CA PRO A 660 -11.57 -1.92 -6.16
C PRO A 660 -12.14 -0.63 -5.56
N GLY A 661 -11.35 0.10 -4.77
CA GLY A 661 -11.75 1.38 -4.19
C GLY A 661 -12.00 2.48 -5.24
N ALA A 662 -11.21 2.52 -6.31
CA ALA A 662 -11.42 3.48 -7.39
C ALA A 662 -12.67 3.14 -8.22
N ALA A 663 -12.95 1.85 -8.43
CA ALA A 663 -14.17 1.40 -9.09
C ALA A 663 -15.43 1.73 -8.27
N ALA A 664 -15.35 1.66 -6.94
CA ALA A 664 -16.43 2.08 -6.05
C ALA A 664 -16.77 3.57 -6.21
N ILE A 665 -15.76 4.43 -6.31
CA ILE A 665 -15.96 5.88 -6.54
C ILE A 665 -16.67 6.14 -7.87
N ILE A 666 -16.27 5.45 -8.95
CA ILE A 666 -16.93 5.59 -10.26
C ILE A 666 -18.41 5.15 -10.15
N LYS A 667 -18.67 4.03 -9.46
CA LYS A 667 -20.04 3.55 -9.22
C LYS A 667 -20.87 4.58 -8.43
N GLU A 668 -20.28 5.24 -7.43
CA GLU A 668 -20.94 6.32 -6.69
C GLU A 668 -21.26 7.53 -7.57
N MET A 669 -20.39 7.87 -8.53
CA MET A 669 -20.64 8.95 -9.49
C MET A 669 -21.82 8.63 -10.42
N SER A 670 -21.97 7.37 -10.82
CA SER A 670 -23.05 6.89 -11.69
C SER A 670 -24.41 6.71 -11.00
N ASP A 671 -24.46 6.61 -9.67
CA ASP A 671 -25.70 6.30 -8.94
C ASP A 671 -26.75 7.43 -9.07
N PRO A 672 -27.93 7.17 -9.66
CA PRO A 672 -28.97 8.18 -9.85
C PRO A 672 -29.59 8.67 -8.55
N ASN A 673 -29.52 7.90 -7.46
CA ASN A 673 -30.08 8.29 -6.15
C ASN A 673 -29.24 9.36 -5.45
N GLN A 674 -27.99 9.55 -5.87
CA GLN A 674 -27.11 10.57 -5.31
C GLN A 674 -27.41 11.95 -5.90
N SER A 675 -27.34 12.98 -5.05
CA SER A 675 -27.59 14.36 -5.47
C SER A 675 -26.53 14.86 -6.45
N LEU A 676 -26.95 15.23 -7.66
CA LEU A 676 -26.05 15.69 -8.72
C LEU A 676 -25.23 16.93 -8.32
N TRP A 677 -25.83 17.89 -7.62
CA TRP A 677 -25.11 19.11 -7.20
C TRP A 677 -23.98 18.77 -6.21
N PHE A 678 -24.18 17.76 -5.36
CA PHE A 678 -23.20 17.35 -4.37
C PHE A 678 -22.01 16.63 -5.02
N ILE A 679 -22.28 15.78 -6.03
CA ILE A 679 -21.24 15.16 -6.85
C ILE A 679 -20.46 16.21 -7.63
N LEU A 680 -21.13 17.16 -8.29
CA LEU A 680 -20.45 18.25 -9.00
C LEU A 680 -19.57 19.05 -8.04
N LEU A 681 -20.06 19.34 -6.84
CA LEU A 681 -19.26 20.02 -5.82
C LEU A 681 -18.00 19.23 -5.45
N ALA A 682 -18.12 17.93 -5.19
CA ALA A 682 -17.02 17.08 -4.75
C ALA A 682 -16.01 16.72 -5.85
N PHE A 683 -16.46 16.47 -7.08
CA PHE A 683 -15.61 15.97 -8.17
C PHE A 683 -15.24 17.01 -9.24
N ALA A 684 -15.96 18.12 -9.34
CA ALA A 684 -15.70 19.15 -10.35
C ALA A 684 -15.30 20.50 -9.75
N ILE A 685 -16.10 21.03 -8.83
CA ILE A 685 -15.90 22.39 -8.29
C ILE A 685 -14.73 22.41 -7.30
N ALA A 686 -14.75 21.56 -6.27
CA ALA A 686 -13.70 21.56 -5.25
C ALA A 686 -12.31 21.25 -5.85
N PRO A 687 -12.13 20.19 -6.69
CA PRO A 687 -10.85 19.94 -7.36
C PRO A 687 -10.45 21.07 -8.32
N GLY A 688 -11.41 21.56 -9.13
CA GLY A 688 -11.17 22.62 -10.10
C GLY A 688 -10.67 23.93 -9.49
N ILE A 689 -10.98 24.20 -8.23
CA ILE A 689 -10.47 25.37 -7.50
C ILE A 689 -9.19 25.01 -6.72
N CYS A 690 -9.23 23.96 -5.90
CA CYS A 690 -8.16 23.63 -4.96
C CYS A 690 -6.88 23.21 -5.68
N GLU A 691 -7.00 22.37 -6.71
CA GLU A 691 -5.85 21.88 -7.45
C GLU A 691 -5.26 23.00 -8.33
N GLU A 692 -6.09 23.88 -8.92
CA GLU A 692 -5.56 25.02 -9.67
C GLU A 692 -4.77 25.97 -8.77
N ILE A 693 -5.25 26.27 -7.57
CA ILE A 693 -4.54 27.08 -6.57
C ILE A 693 -3.17 26.47 -6.24
N ALA A 694 -3.12 25.17 -5.99
CA ALA A 694 -1.89 24.47 -5.63
C ALA A 694 -0.90 24.39 -6.81
N PHE A 695 -1.35 23.89 -7.96
CA PHE A 695 -0.48 23.52 -9.07
C PHE A 695 -0.20 24.68 -10.03
N ARG A 696 -1.20 25.47 -10.42
CA ARG A 696 -1.06 26.58 -11.42
C ARG A 696 -0.80 27.91 -10.74
N GLY A 697 -1.31 28.08 -9.52
CA GLY A 697 -0.94 29.17 -8.63
C GLY A 697 0.47 28.95 -8.07
N PHE A 698 0.58 28.21 -6.97
CA PHE A 698 1.83 28.14 -6.20
C PHE A 698 2.98 27.42 -6.93
N MET A 699 2.81 26.16 -7.35
CA MET A 699 3.91 25.36 -7.89
C MET A 699 4.43 25.86 -9.25
N LEU A 700 3.54 26.17 -10.19
CA LEU A 700 3.91 26.70 -11.51
C LEU A 700 4.66 28.02 -11.40
N SER A 701 4.27 28.90 -10.48
CA SER A 701 4.98 30.15 -10.20
C SER A 701 6.38 29.89 -9.62
N GLY A 702 6.53 28.89 -8.75
CA GLY A 702 7.83 28.54 -8.16
C GLY A 702 8.80 27.88 -9.13
N PHE A 703 8.31 26.94 -9.94
CA PHE A 703 9.10 26.30 -11.00
C PHE A 703 9.46 27.31 -12.12
N GLY A 704 8.60 28.29 -12.37
CA GLY A 704 8.78 29.32 -13.40
C GLY A 704 9.85 30.37 -13.10
N ARG A 705 10.30 30.51 -11.85
CA ARG A 705 11.20 31.59 -11.41
C ARG A 705 12.55 31.62 -12.13
N ARG A 706 13.10 30.46 -12.51
CA ARG A 706 14.39 30.34 -13.24
C ARG A 706 14.28 30.60 -14.76
N GLY A 707 13.13 31.09 -15.25
CA GLY A 707 12.94 31.56 -16.63
C GLY A 707 12.65 30.48 -17.68
N ARG A 708 12.70 29.18 -17.34
CA ARG A 708 12.33 28.07 -18.25
C ARG A 708 10.84 27.76 -18.15
N VAL A 709 10.01 28.60 -18.77
CA VAL A 709 8.54 28.51 -18.70
C VAL A 709 8.01 27.12 -19.11
N TRP A 710 8.53 26.54 -20.19
CA TRP A 710 8.10 25.21 -20.64
C TRP A 710 8.40 24.12 -19.61
N LEU A 711 9.54 24.19 -18.92
CA LEU A 711 9.92 23.25 -17.88
C LEU A 711 9.00 23.39 -16.66
N ALA A 712 8.61 24.62 -16.32
CA ALA A 712 7.67 24.88 -15.24
C ALA A 712 6.28 24.32 -15.53
N VAL A 713 5.80 24.44 -16.78
CA VAL A 713 4.54 23.84 -17.23
C VAL A 713 4.62 22.32 -17.12
N ILE A 714 5.68 21.68 -17.63
CA ILE A 714 5.84 20.23 -17.56
C ILE A 714 5.90 19.75 -16.10
N LEU A 715 6.74 20.37 -15.26
CA LEU A 715 6.88 19.96 -13.86
C LEU A 715 5.59 20.12 -13.08
N SER A 716 4.89 21.25 -13.21
CA SER A 716 3.57 21.47 -12.59
C SER A 716 2.52 20.46 -13.07
N SER A 717 2.56 20.08 -14.34
CA SER A 717 1.63 19.10 -14.92
C SER A 717 1.91 17.68 -14.46
N VAL A 718 3.18 17.30 -14.35
CA VAL A 718 3.59 15.99 -13.85
C VAL A 718 3.27 15.86 -12.36
N THR A 719 3.54 16.88 -11.54
CA THR A 719 3.18 16.84 -10.11
C THR A 719 1.67 16.77 -9.92
N PHE A 720 0.90 17.49 -10.75
CA PHE A 720 -0.57 17.40 -10.79
C PHE A 720 -1.05 15.97 -11.13
N GLY A 721 -0.44 15.33 -12.13
CA GLY A 721 -0.74 13.94 -12.47
C GLY A 721 -0.39 12.97 -11.33
N VAL A 722 0.82 13.05 -10.78
CA VAL A 722 1.32 12.13 -9.73
C VAL A 722 0.44 12.13 -8.47
N MET A 723 -0.17 13.28 -8.13
CA MET A 723 -1.10 13.40 -7.00
C MET A 723 -2.30 12.43 -7.06
N HIS A 724 -2.69 11.99 -8.26
CA HIS A 724 -3.83 11.09 -8.47
C HIS A 724 -3.52 9.61 -8.17
N GLN A 725 -2.24 9.22 -8.05
CA GLN A 725 -1.74 7.89 -7.63
C GLN A 725 -2.13 6.68 -8.51
N ILE A 726 -3.16 6.79 -9.35
CA ILE A 726 -3.61 5.75 -10.29
C ILE A 726 -2.92 5.97 -11.63
N PRO A 727 -2.16 5.00 -12.17
CA PRO A 727 -1.36 5.18 -13.39
C PRO A 727 -2.08 5.81 -14.58
N GLN A 728 -3.28 5.31 -14.88
CA GLN A 728 -4.10 5.84 -15.98
C GLN A 728 -4.52 7.29 -15.72
N GLN A 729 -4.91 7.62 -14.49
CA GLN A 729 -5.27 9.00 -14.12
C GLN A 729 -4.05 9.90 -14.10
N VAL A 730 -2.89 9.43 -13.63
CA VAL A 730 -1.62 10.19 -13.65
C VAL A 730 -1.28 10.62 -15.08
N PHE A 731 -1.38 9.71 -16.04
CA PHE A 731 -1.15 10.01 -17.45
C PHE A 731 -2.13 11.06 -17.98
N ASN A 732 -3.44 10.83 -17.80
CA ASN A 732 -4.47 11.73 -18.31
C ASN A 732 -4.44 13.11 -17.67
N ALA A 733 -4.29 13.18 -16.34
CA ALA A 733 -4.17 14.41 -15.58
C ALA A 733 -2.89 15.17 -15.97
N THR A 734 -1.79 14.49 -16.26
CA THR A 734 -0.57 15.16 -16.77
C THR A 734 -0.83 15.83 -18.12
N LEU A 735 -1.45 15.13 -19.07
CA LEU A 735 -1.79 15.70 -20.39
C LEU A 735 -2.73 16.90 -20.27
N MET A 736 -3.78 16.73 -19.46
CA MET A 736 -4.70 17.82 -19.11
C MET A 736 -3.94 19.00 -18.50
N GLY A 737 -3.01 18.68 -17.61
CA GLY A 737 -2.25 19.66 -16.88
C GLY A 737 -1.34 20.51 -17.76
N LEU A 738 -0.83 19.96 -18.86
CA LEU A 738 -0.06 20.72 -19.84
C LEU A 738 -0.91 21.80 -20.50
N ALA A 739 -2.16 21.47 -20.87
CA ALA A 739 -3.10 22.44 -21.43
C ALA A 739 -3.44 23.55 -20.42
N LEU A 740 -3.79 23.17 -19.19
CA LEU A 740 -4.06 24.12 -18.09
C LEU A 740 -2.84 24.99 -17.78
N GLY A 741 -1.64 24.42 -17.76
CA GLY A 741 -0.39 25.14 -17.52
C GLY A 741 -0.08 26.15 -18.62
N LEU A 742 -0.28 25.78 -19.90
CA LEU A 742 -0.16 26.72 -21.02
C LEU A 742 -1.16 27.87 -20.91
N VAL A 743 -2.43 27.57 -20.64
CA VAL A 743 -3.49 28.58 -20.46
C VAL A 743 -3.14 29.52 -19.30
N ALA A 744 -2.70 28.99 -18.15
CA ALA A 744 -2.33 29.78 -16.97
C ALA A 744 -1.08 30.66 -17.18
N VAL A 745 -0.10 30.19 -17.96
CA VAL A 745 1.08 30.95 -18.37
C VAL A 745 0.71 32.11 -19.28
N HIS A 746 -0.03 31.83 -20.36
CA HIS A 746 -0.27 32.82 -21.41
C HIS A 746 -1.36 33.83 -21.03
N SER A 747 -2.37 33.41 -20.26
CA SER A 747 -3.40 34.32 -19.73
C SER A 747 -2.92 35.13 -18.52
N ARG A 748 -1.83 34.70 -17.86
CA ARG A 748 -1.36 35.18 -16.54
C ARG A 748 -2.47 35.18 -15.48
N SER A 749 -3.44 34.29 -15.64
CA SER A 749 -4.62 34.22 -14.79
C SER A 749 -4.91 32.78 -14.40
N LEU A 750 -5.37 32.59 -13.17
CA LEU A 750 -5.86 31.30 -12.71
C LEU A 750 -7.28 31.00 -13.19
N PHE A 751 -8.10 32.03 -13.42
CA PHE A 751 -9.54 31.88 -13.65
C PHE A 751 -9.91 31.08 -14.92
N PRO A 752 -9.25 31.25 -16.08
CA PRO A 752 -9.53 30.42 -17.24
C PRO A 752 -9.22 28.95 -16.99
N GLY A 753 -8.18 28.65 -16.19
CA GLY A 753 -7.82 27.29 -15.79
C GLY A 753 -8.86 26.67 -14.86
N ILE A 754 -9.34 27.43 -13.87
CA ILE A 754 -10.42 27.00 -12.97
C ILE A 754 -11.69 26.67 -13.77
N ALA A 755 -12.12 27.59 -14.66
CA ALA A 755 -13.30 27.36 -15.49
C ALA A 755 -13.14 26.13 -16.39
N PHE A 756 -11.97 26.00 -17.03
CA PHE A 756 -11.61 24.83 -17.82
C PHE A 756 -11.79 23.55 -16.99
N HIS A 757 -11.16 23.49 -15.82
CA HIS A 757 -11.05 22.27 -15.02
C HIS A 757 -12.43 21.87 -14.47
N MET A 758 -13.20 22.84 -13.97
CA MET A 758 -14.57 22.60 -13.52
C MET A 758 -15.45 22.05 -14.64
N ILE A 759 -15.36 22.60 -15.85
CA ILE A 759 -16.15 22.12 -16.99
C ILE A 759 -15.71 20.71 -17.39
N TYR A 760 -14.40 20.49 -17.51
CA TYR A 760 -13.87 19.18 -17.90
C TYR A 760 -14.31 18.07 -16.94
N ASN A 761 -14.24 18.31 -15.63
CA ASN A 761 -14.69 17.33 -14.64
C ASN A 761 -16.22 17.19 -14.61
N SER A 762 -16.96 18.29 -14.82
CA SER A 762 -18.41 18.23 -14.94
C SER A 762 -18.83 17.35 -16.12
N LEU A 763 -18.16 17.47 -17.27
CA LEU A 763 -18.40 16.61 -18.43
C LEU A 763 -18.19 15.13 -18.11
N SER A 764 -17.16 14.81 -17.30
CA SER A 764 -16.94 13.44 -16.82
C SER A 764 -18.08 12.96 -15.91
N VAL A 765 -18.53 13.79 -14.94
CA VAL A 765 -19.69 13.46 -14.08
C VAL A 765 -20.95 13.22 -14.92
N PHE A 766 -21.24 14.08 -15.89
CA PHE A 766 -22.40 13.92 -16.76
C PHE A 766 -22.32 12.66 -17.62
N ARG A 767 -21.13 12.31 -18.13
CA ARG A 767 -20.92 11.07 -18.88
C ARG A 767 -21.27 9.84 -18.03
N GLU A 768 -20.78 9.78 -16.80
CA GLU A 768 -21.02 8.64 -15.91
C GLU A 768 -22.50 8.48 -15.50
N ARG A 769 -23.33 9.50 -15.75
CA ARG A 769 -24.78 9.49 -15.51
C ARG A 769 -25.62 9.10 -16.74
N ILE A 770 -24.99 8.90 -17.90
CA ILE A 770 -25.71 8.47 -19.11
C ILE A 770 -26.11 6.98 -18.94
N PRO A 771 -27.41 6.63 -19.04
CA PRO A 771 -27.83 5.24 -18.93
C PRO A 771 -27.21 4.34 -20.01
N GLU A 772 -26.85 3.10 -19.67
CA GLU A 772 -26.30 2.13 -20.64
C GLU A 772 -27.22 1.88 -21.85
N LYS A 773 -28.53 2.00 -21.65
CA LYS A 773 -29.56 1.83 -22.69
C LYS A 773 -29.83 3.09 -23.52
N TRP A 774 -29.10 4.18 -23.28
CA TRP A 774 -29.31 5.41 -24.03
C TRP A 774 -28.81 5.23 -25.47
N GLU A 775 -29.69 5.48 -26.43
CA GLU A 775 -29.35 5.44 -27.85
C GLU A 775 -29.28 6.86 -28.44
N PRO A 776 -28.20 7.19 -29.18
CA PRO A 776 -28.06 8.50 -29.80
C PRO A 776 -29.05 8.67 -30.96
N THR A 777 -29.91 9.69 -30.88
CA THR A 777 -30.95 9.99 -31.89
C THR A 777 -30.63 11.25 -32.70
N HIS A 778 -31.42 11.54 -33.75
CA HIS A 778 -31.37 12.81 -34.50
C HIS A 778 -29.98 13.20 -35.07
N GLY A 779 -29.25 12.25 -35.65
CA GLY A 779 -27.95 12.50 -36.28
C GLY A 779 -26.74 12.46 -35.32
N LEU A 780 -26.96 12.42 -34.01
CA LEU A 780 -25.89 12.17 -33.02
C LEU A 780 -25.23 10.82 -33.21
N GLN A 781 -25.95 9.83 -33.77
CA GLN A 781 -25.45 8.49 -34.10
C GLN A 781 -24.22 8.49 -35.03
N TYR A 782 -24.00 9.55 -35.81
CA TYR A 782 -22.81 9.69 -36.66
C TYR A 782 -21.57 10.15 -35.88
N PHE A 783 -21.76 10.74 -34.71
CA PHE A 783 -20.72 11.38 -33.91
C PHE A 783 -20.41 10.62 -32.62
N VAL A 784 -21.39 9.92 -32.07
CA VAL A 784 -21.33 9.27 -30.77
C VAL A 784 -22.02 7.91 -30.87
N SER A 785 -21.47 6.90 -30.21
CA SER A 785 -22.08 5.58 -30.07
C SER A 785 -21.99 5.09 -28.63
N MET A 786 -22.98 4.32 -28.20
CA MET A 786 -22.94 3.64 -26.91
C MET A 786 -22.38 2.23 -27.12
N GLN A 787 -21.27 1.92 -26.46
CA GLN A 787 -20.65 0.59 -26.45
C GLN A 787 -20.75 -0.02 -25.04
N PRO A 788 -20.48 -1.33 -24.85
CA PRO A 788 -20.45 -1.96 -23.53
C PRO A 788 -19.52 -1.24 -22.53
N GLU A 789 -18.46 -0.60 -23.02
CA GLU A 789 -17.50 0.19 -22.24
C GLU A 789 -17.95 1.65 -21.99
N GLY A 790 -19.16 2.01 -22.42
CA GLY A 790 -19.79 3.31 -22.26
C GLY A 790 -19.80 4.16 -23.54
N LEU A 791 -19.91 5.48 -23.37
CA LEU A 791 -19.98 6.44 -24.47
C LEU A 791 -18.66 6.52 -25.24
N ARG A 792 -18.71 6.39 -26.57
CA ARG A 792 -17.57 6.44 -27.51
C ARG A 792 -17.82 7.49 -28.58
N TYR A 793 -16.75 8.06 -29.12
CA TYR A 793 -16.80 9.16 -30.10
C TYR A 793 -16.24 8.72 -31.46
N SER A 794 -16.88 9.15 -32.54
CA SER A 794 -16.47 8.78 -33.89
C SER A 794 -15.22 9.57 -34.36
N TRP A 795 -14.41 8.95 -35.22
CA TRP A 795 -13.17 9.57 -35.69
C TRP A 795 -13.34 10.96 -36.37
N PRO A 796 -14.43 11.27 -37.13
CA PRO A 796 -14.60 12.61 -37.70
C PRO A 796 -14.78 13.68 -36.62
N LEU A 797 -15.50 13.36 -35.54
CA LEU A 797 -15.64 14.26 -34.40
C LEU A 797 -14.28 14.48 -33.72
N LEU A 798 -13.50 13.43 -33.53
CA LEU A 798 -12.17 13.53 -32.93
C LEU A 798 -11.23 14.41 -33.76
N VAL A 799 -11.24 14.28 -35.08
CA VAL A 799 -10.44 15.15 -35.97
C VAL A 799 -10.88 16.60 -35.83
N LEU A 800 -12.18 16.89 -35.82
CA LEU A 800 -12.71 18.23 -35.61
C LEU A 800 -12.28 18.81 -34.25
N CYS A 801 -12.48 18.04 -33.18
CA CYS A 801 -12.06 18.41 -31.82
C CYS A 801 -10.55 18.69 -31.75
N ALA A 802 -9.71 17.85 -32.39
CA ALA A 802 -8.26 18.02 -32.42
C ALA A 802 -7.85 19.30 -33.16
N VAL A 803 -8.45 19.58 -34.32
CA VAL A 803 -8.17 20.80 -35.09
C VAL A 803 -8.58 22.05 -34.30
N VAL A 804 -9.79 22.07 -33.72
CA VAL A 804 -10.26 23.21 -32.93
C VAL A 804 -9.41 23.40 -31.67
N ALA A 805 -9.09 22.32 -30.95
CA ALA A 805 -8.21 22.37 -29.79
C ALA A 805 -6.82 22.91 -30.16
N PHE A 806 -6.24 22.47 -31.28
CA PHE A 806 -4.98 22.98 -31.78
C PHE A 806 -5.04 24.47 -32.12
N LEU A 807 -6.11 24.92 -32.79
CA LEU A 807 -6.31 26.34 -33.12
C LEU A 807 -6.46 27.20 -31.87
N LEU A 808 -7.22 26.75 -30.87
CA LEU A 808 -7.37 27.44 -29.59
C LEU A 808 -6.03 27.50 -28.83
N LEU A 809 -5.30 26.39 -28.76
CA LEU A 809 -3.97 26.32 -28.11
C LEU A 809 -2.95 27.22 -28.83
N ARG A 810 -2.94 27.20 -30.16
CA ARG A 810 -2.11 28.10 -30.97
C ARG A 810 -2.51 29.56 -30.75
N TRP A 811 -3.80 29.86 -30.67
CA TRP A 811 -4.30 31.20 -30.39
C TRP A 811 -3.83 31.70 -29.02
N THR A 812 -3.89 30.86 -27.96
CA THR A 812 -3.35 31.19 -26.62
C THR A 812 -1.86 31.56 -26.67
N ILE A 813 -1.07 30.82 -27.43
CA ILE A 813 0.38 31.08 -27.55
C ILE A 813 0.61 32.41 -28.29
N LEU A 814 -0.11 32.65 -29.40
CA LEU A 814 0.06 33.85 -30.23
C LEU A 814 -0.43 35.14 -29.56
N HIS A 815 -1.49 35.09 -28.75
CA HIS A 815 -2.09 36.26 -28.10
C HIS A 815 -1.56 36.51 -26.68
N SER A 816 -0.36 35.98 -26.40
CA SER A 816 0.38 36.27 -25.18
C SER A 816 0.59 37.78 -25.04
N ARG A 817 0.05 38.40 -23.98
CA ARG A 817 0.30 39.82 -23.71
C ARG A 817 1.80 40.03 -23.46
N PRO A 818 2.48 40.99 -24.12
CA PRO A 818 3.84 41.36 -23.74
C PRO A 818 3.89 41.81 -22.27
N ALA A 819 5.02 41.59 -21.60
CA ALA A 819 5.23 42.07 -20.25
C ALA A 819 5.16 43.60 -20.24
N VAL A 820 4.09 44.19 -19.71
CA VAL A 820 4.12 45.59 -19.31
C VAL A 820 4.75 45.58 -17.93
N ASP A 821 6.01 45.94 -17.87
CA ASP A 821 6.69 46.27 -16.62
C ASP A 821 6.13 47.63 -16.15
N PRO A 822 5.46 47.72 -14.99
CA PRO A 822 4.99 49.00 -14.46
C PRO A 822 6.13 49.94 -14.03
N ASN A 823 7.40 49.51 -14.10
CA ASN A 823 8.56 50.32 -13.72
C ASN A 823 9.34 50.96 -14.89
N ILE A 824 8.91 50.79 -16.15
CA ILE A 824 9.59 51.45 -17.29
C ILE A 824 8.84 52.74 -17.62
N SER A 825 9.31 53.85 -17.05
CA SER A 825 8.96 55.19 -17.48
C SER A 825 9.36 55.39 -18.93
N SER A 826 8.45 56.02 -19.67
CA SER A 826 8.57 56.43 -21.07
C SER A 826 9.85 57.21 -21.40
N THR A 827 10.79 56.57 -22.09
CA THR A 827 11.63 57.18 -23.13
C THR A 827 12.32 56.06 -23.90
N ASP A 828 12.01 55.99 -25.20
CA ASP A 828 12.79 55.41 -26.31
C ASP A 828 11.99 54.42 -27.17
N SER A 829 11.23 55.03 -28.07
CA SER A 829 10.94 54.45 -29.38
C SER A 829 12.24 54.25 -30.15
N LEU A 830 12.48 53.06 -30.72
CA LEU A 830 12.87 52.88 -32.14
C LEU A 830 13.19 51.42 -32.50
N THR A 831 12.56 50.98 -33.59
CA THR A 831 12.99 49.97 -34.58
C THR A 831 12.78 48.47 -34.36
N SER A 832 12.47 47.86 -35.49
CA SER A 832 11.90 46.54 -35.76
C SER A 832 12.93 45.40 -35.86
N SER A 833 12.40 44.19 -35.68
CA SER A 833 12.93 42.90 -36.15
C SER A 833 14.17 42.36 -35.44
N THR A 834 13.97 41.35 -34.59
CA THR A 834 14.67 40.06 -34.68
C THR A 834 14.12 39.09 -33.65
N PHE A 835 13.67 37.94 -34.14
CA PHE A 835 13.43 36.72 -33.40
C PHE A 835 14.75 36.30 -32.71
N ASN A 836 14.69 35.86 -31.44
CA ASN A 836 15.81 35.46 -30.56
C ASN A 836 16.76 36.58 -30.03
N ARG A 837 16.54 37.03 -28.77
CA ARG A 837 17.61 37.05 -27.74
C ARG A 837 17.11 37.38 -26.32
N ARG A 838 17.88 36.86 -25.37
CA ARG A 838 17.92 37.04 -23.91
C ARG A 838 17.68 38.49 -23.45
N LEU A 839 17.20 38.63 -22.21
CA LEU A 839 17.64 39.52 -21.11
C LEU A 839 16.59 39.38 -19.97
N THR A 840 16.91 38.75 -18.83
CA THR A 840 17.45 39.32 -17.57
C THR A 840 16.52 40.29 -16.86
N ASP A 841 16.28 40.05 -15.57
CA ASP A 841 16.54 41.09 -14.59
C ASP A 841 17.04 40.47 -13.28
N THR A 842 18.32 40.72 -13.03
CA THR A 842 18.97 40.74 -11.73
C THR A 842 18.92 42.17 -11.21
N LYS A 843 18.21 42.38 -10.10
CA LYS A 843 18.61 43.26 -9.01
C LYS A 843 18.21 42.61 -7.70
#